data_AF-A0A7M7NXR1-F1
#
_entry.id   AF-A0A7M7NXR1-F1
#
_cell.length_a   1.000
_cell.length_b   1.000
_cell.length_c   1.000
_cell.angle_alpha   90.00
_cell.angle_beta   90.00
_cell.angle_gamma   90.00
#
_symmetry.space_group_name_H-M   'P 1'
#
loop_
_entity.id
_entity.type
_entity.pdbx_description
1 polymer ?
#
loop_
_entity_poly.entity_id
_entity_poly.type
_entity_poly.pdbx_seq_one_letter_code
_entity_poly.pdbx_strand_id
1 'polypeptide(L)'
;MALFSAAAKGDVLKLQSLIDSEDKSEDSGGVDVNCSDTTGKTPLHIASGNGNLQTIKWLSHHGANVNLVDANPQTSVHLCSKKGHLHELQLLVNEGADIEIGDKDGFTALHIASFEGHLDIVKYLVEKGAQLDKCDKTDRTPLSRASQKGHLEVVEFIVNEGAGIEISDTDGFTALHKASLKGHFDIVRYLVSKGVELERLANDYWTPLHLALDGGHLDIAEYLLAEGANINTCGTGGCTALHAALKTGNIDGVKFLMSQGAELDRSTDDGWTALSLASFGGHLDIVKGLVNEGVEVDKSLRNGTTPLCLATEGGHLGIVEVLLNVGANIDNCNRDGLTALHIATSNGHVEIVDHLVRKGAQLDKWAQLDKYDKTDRTPLYWASKEGHREVVEYIVNKVAGIEIGDKDGITALHIASLEGHLDIVKSLVREGAQLDKCDKKGRTPLSCASQKGHLEVVEFLVNEGAGIEICDKDGLTVLHRASFKGHLDIVKYLVSKGADLRRLSNDNRTPSRLAFNGGHMGIHDFLLDKEATKIVKPFIGIEEDHYDYLRSTFGSKALPSLMPRPYSPPYDPSLTSPQDSSSSSRKSITEETMIISLDEYSIKVPLSPDDVDRAKYITAEALTTIPPDLNLNKDEVIISVGLKLSPPGLQFKTPVEVTVSHSAIFTNPDKAEIVLYTRRTESDEFSRIVPASDKAARCVVAKNHLTLYLDHFSEWWIISLIRRYFIGKRLICTPYVPLSTYRDELNRIYLVIKDDFCGIKEVYLS
;
A
#
# COMPACT_ATOMS: atom_id res chain seq x y z
N MET A 1 -3.38 -54.47 -2.70
CA MET A 1 -2.52 -54.15 -3.87
C MET A 1 -2.47 -55.28 -4.90
N ALA A 2 -2.07 -56.51 -4.54
CA ALA A 2 -2.01 -57.63 -5.49
C ALA A 2 -3.37 -57.96 -6.15
N LEU A 3 -4.46 -57.93 -5.36
CA LEU A 3 -5.83 -58.13 -5.84
C LEU A 3 -6.23 -57.12 -6.92
N PHE A 4 -6.05 -55.82 -6.64
CA PHE A 4 -6.35 -54.74 -7.58
C PHE A 4 -5.50 -54.82 -8.86
N SER A 5 -4.21 -55.18 -8.76
CA SER A 5 -3.36 -55.40 -9.94
C SER A 5 -3.81 -56.60 -10.76
N ALA A 6 -4.28 -57.67 -10.14
CA ALA A 6 -4.80 -58.84 -10.83
C ALA A 6 -6.13 -58.50 -11.54
N ALA A 7 -7.02 -57.74 -10.88
CA ALA A 7 -8.24 -57.22 -11.48
C ALA A 7 -7.98 -56.28 -12.66
N ALA A 8 -6.95 -55.43 -12.56
CA ALA A 8 -6.54 -54.54 -13.63
C ALA A 8 -6.03 -55.29 -14.87
N LYS A 9 -5.29 -56.38 -14.67
CA LYS A 9 -4.69 -57.20 -15.74
C LYS A 9 -5.64 -58.27 -16.31
N GLY A 10 -6.80 -58.47 -15.69
CA GLY A 10 -7.74 -59.53 -16.08
C GLY A 10 -7.31 -60.94 -15.66
N ASP A 11 -6.40 -61.06 -14.68
CA ASP A 11 -5.84 -62.35 -14.26
C ASP A 11 -6.75 -63.04 -13.23
N VAL A 12 -7.76 -63.76 -13.74
CA VAL A 12 -8.76 -64.48 -12.94
C VAL A 12 -8.13 -65.56 -12.06
N LEU A 13 -7.11 -66.27 -12.55
CA LEU A 13 -6.42 -67.31 -11.77
C LEU A 13 -5.69 -66.70 -10.58
N LYS A 14 -5.05 -65.54 -10.77
CA LYS A 14 -4.39 -64.84 -9.67
C LYS A 14 -5.39 -64.27 -8.68
N LEU A 15 -6.52 -63.73 -9.14
CA LEU A 15 -7.62 -63.29 -8.26
C LEU A 15 -8.16 -64.43 -7.41
N GLN A 16 -8.45 -65.57 -8.04
CA GLN A 16 -8.91 -66.77 -7.37
C GLN A 16 -7.92 -67.22 -6.29
N SER A 17 -6.62 -67.29 -6.61
CA SER A 17 -5.59 -67.67 -5.64
C SER A 17 -5.48 -66.72 -4.43
N LEU A 18 -5.87 -65.45 -4.58
CA LEU A 18 -5.78 -64.43 -3.54
C LEU A 18 -7.03 -64.40 -2.64
N ILE A 19 -8.18 -64.84 -3.16
CA ILE A 19 -9.46 -64.87 -2.44
C ILE A 19 -9.68 -66.24 -1.79
N ASP A 20 -9.28 -67.33 -2.46
CA ASP A 20 -9.42 -68.71 -1.96
C ASP A 20 -8.28 -69.13 -1.01
N SER A 21 -7.27 -68.28 -0.74
CA SER A 21 -6.16 -68.64 0.15
C SER A 21 -6.63 -68.87 1.59
N GLU A 22 -6.63 -70.14 2.02
CA GLU A 22 -7.06 -70.64 3.33
C GLU A 22 -6.17 -70.26 4.53
N ASP A 23 -5.60 -69.04 4.59
CA ASP A 23 -4.90 -68.62 5.81
C ASP A 23 -5.92 -68.14 6.86
N LYS A 24 -6.63 -69.11 7.44
CA LYS A 24 -7.57 -68.94 8.57
C LYS A 24 -6.81 -68.79 9.90
N SER A 25 -5.78 -67.95 9.92
CA SER A 25 -5.24 -67.49 11.20
C SER A 25 -6.29 -66.56 11.84
N GLU A 26 -6.52 -66.68 13.14
CA GLU A 26 -7.63 -66.00 13.86
C GLU A 26 -7.61 -64.45 13.76
N ASP A 27 -6.55 -63.87 13.18
CA ASP A 27 -6.37 -62.42 12.97
C ASP A 27 -6.36 -61.97 11.49
N SER A 28 -6.42 -62.89 10.51
CA SER A 28 -6.45 -62.56 9.07
C SER A 28 -7.76 -63.02 8.43
N GLY A 29 -8.83 -62.25 8.65
CA GLY A 29 -10.08 -62.42 7.92
C GLY A 29 -9.81 -62.44 6.40
N GLY A 30 -10.41 -63.39 5.69
CA GLY A 30 -10.19 -63.60 4.25
C GLY A 30 -10.33 -62.31 3.42
N VAL A 31 -9.70 -62.29 2.24
CA VAL A 31 -9.69 -61.10 1.39
C VAL A 31 -11.11 -60.81 0.88
N ASP A 32 -11.73 -59.75 1.42
CA ASP A 32 -13.05 -59.29 0.99
C ASP A 32 -13.00 -58.86 -0.49
N VAL A 33 -13.83 -59.49 -1.32
CA VAL A 33 -14.00 -59.16 -2.74
C VAL A 33 -14.48 -57.71 -2.96
N ASN A 34 -15.11 -57.12 -1.94
CA ASN A 34 -15.61 -55.75 -1.93
C ASN A 34 -14.62 -54.75 -1.30
N CYS A 35 -13.40 -55.17 -0.96
CA CYS A 35 -12.40 -54.24 -0.45
C CYS A 35 -12.10 -53.12 -1.45
N SER A 36 -11.82 -51.93 -0.94
CA SER A 36 -11.51 -50.76 -1.75
C SER A 36 -10.03 -50.39 -1.67
N ASP A 37 -9.50 -49.84 -2.76
CA ASP A 37 -8.18 -49.23 -2.77
C ASP A 37 -8.19 -47.82 -2.13
N THR A 38 -7.06 -47.12 -2.16
CA THR A 38 -6.94 -45.76 -1.61
C THR A 38 -7.81 -44.71 -2.32
N THR A 39 -8.39 -45.05 -3.48
CA THR A 39 -9.32 -44.22 -4.25
C THR A 39 -10.78 -44.66 -4.08
N GLY A 40 -11.05 -45.59 -3.16
CA GLY A 40 -12.37 -46.15 -2.94
C GLY A 40 -12.78 -47.19 -3.98
N LYS A 41 -11.91 -47.55 -4.95
CA LYS A 41 -12.27 -48.48 -6.03
C LYS A 41 -12.14 -49.93 -5.59
N THR A 42 -13.18 -50.69 -5.84
CA THR A 42 -13.18 -52.16 -5.66
C THR A 42 -12.50 -52.87 -6.84
N PRO A 43 -12.13 -54.16 -6.72
CA PRO A 43 -11.66 -54.95 -7.86
C PRO A 43 -12.64 -54.93 -9.03
N LEU A 44 -13.95 -54.88 -8.73
CA LEU A 44 -15.01 -54.80 -9.73
C LEU A 44 -14.95 -53.48 -10.51
N HIS A 45 -14.76 -52.34 -9.83
CA HIS A 45 -14.57 -51.04 -10.50
C HIS A 45 -13.37 -51.05 -11.45
N ILE A 46 -12.25 -51.62 -10.99
CA ILE A 46 -11.02 -51.68 -11.79
C ILE A 46 -11.20 -52.58 -13.02
N ALA A 47 -11.80 -53.76 -12.83
CA ALA A 47 -12.09 -54.68 -13.93
C ALA A 47 -13.08 -54.05 -14.94
N SER A 48 -14.09 -53.34 -14.44
CA SER A 48 -15.10 -52.63 -15.24
C SER A 48 -14.48 -51.49 -16.04
N GLY A 49 -13.59 -50.69 -15.45
CA GLY A 49 -12.90 -49.61 -16.17
C GLY A 49 -11.92 -50.11 -17.25
N ASN A 50 -11.40 -51.33 -17.10
CA ASN A 50 -10.44 -51.92 -18.03
C ASN A 50 -11.06 -52.87 -19.06
N GLY A 51 -12.37 -53.14 -19.00
CA GLY A 51 -13.04 -54.03 -19.96
C GLY A 51 -12.71 -55.51 -19.75
N ASN A 52 -12.47 -55.93 -18.50
CA ASN A 52 -12.09 -57.31 -18.20
C ASN A 52 -13.32 -58.19 -17.93
N LEU A 53 -14.10 -58.52 -18.97
CA LEU A 53 -15.37 -59.27 -18.86
C LEU A 53 -15.29 -60.54 -18.00
N GLN A 54 -14.26 -61.37 -18.20
CA GLN A 54 -14.10 -62.63 -17.46
C GLN A 54 -13.86 -62.38 -15.96
N THR A 55 -13.13 -61.31 -15.64
CA THR A 55 -12.89 -60.90 -14.27
C THR A 55 -14.16 -60.36 -13.62
N ILE A 56 -14.94 -59.53 -14.31
CA ILE A 56 -16.23 -59.03 -13.82
C ILE A 56 -17.17 -60.20 -13.56
N LYS A 57 -17.26 -61.14 -14.51
CA LYS A 57 -18.07 -62.36 -14.36
C LYS A 57 -17.64 -63.15 -13.14
N TRP A 58 -16.34 -63.39 -12.98
CA TRP A 58 -15.84 -64.13 -11.83
C TRP A 58 -16.16 -63.40 -10.52
N LEU A 59 -15.89 -62.10 -10.42
CA LEU A 59 -16.15 -61.29 -9.23
C LEU A 59 -17.65 -61.29 -8.84
N SER A 60 -18.56 -61.16 -9.82
CA SER A 60 -20.00 -61.18 -9.55
C SER A 60 -20.47 -62.50 -8.92
N HIS A 61 -20.02 -63.64 -9.47
CA HIS A 61 -20.35 -64.97 -8.92
C HIS A 61 -19.76 -65.22 -7.52
N HIS A 62 -18.77 -64.44 -7.09
CA HIS A 62 -18.11 -64.56 -5.78
C HIS A 62 -18.50 -63.44 -4.81
N GLY A 63 -19.68 -62.82 -5.01
CA GLY A 63 -20.28 -61.90 -4.03
C GLY A 63 -19.81 -60.45 -4.12
N ALA A 64 -19.23 -60.03 -5.24
CA ALA A 64 -18.97 -58.61 -5.49
C ALA A 64 -20.29 -57.84 -5.59
N ASN A 65 -20.46 -56.80 -4.77
CA ASN A 65 -21.61 -55.93 -4.84
C ASN A 65 -21.46 -54.94 -6.01
N VAL A 66 -22.27 -55.16 -7.05
CA VAL A 66 -22.26 -54.42 -8.31
C VAL A 66 -22.65 -52.94 -8.18
N ASN A 67 -23.30 -52.56 -7.07
CA ASN A 67 -23.80 -51.21 -6.80
C ASN A 67 -22.93 -50.42 -5.82
N LEU A 68 -21.77 -50.95 -5.42
CA LEU A 68 -20.81 -50.16 -4.65
C LEU A 68 -20.35 -48.95 -5.47
N VAL A 69 -20.09 -47.86 -4.75
CA VAL A 69 -19.56 -46.62 -5.31
C VAL A 69 -18.11 -46.43 -4.88
N ASP A 70 -17.30 -45.83 -5.75
CA ASP A 70 -15.95 -45.39 -5.42
C ASP A 70 -15.94 -44.04 -4.67
N ALA A 71 -14.76 -43.45 -4.44
CA ALA A 71 -14.66 -42.15 -3.74
C ALA A 71 -15.22 -40.96 -4.53
N ASN A 72 -15.55 -41.12 -5.83
CA ASN A 72 -16.20 -40.11 -6.67
C ASN A 72 -17.68 -40.47 -6.96
N PRO A 73 -18.37 -41.03 -5.96
CA PRO A 73 -19.61 -41.77 -6.08
C PRO A 73 -19.90 -42.52 -7.39
N GLN A 74 -18.90 -43.11 -8.07
CA GLN A 74 -19.12 -43.82 -9.34
C GLN A 74 -19.29 -45.32 -9.09
N THR A 75 -20.30 -45.93 -9.71
CA THR A 75 -20.47 -47.39 -9.76
C THR A 75 -19.74 -48.03 -10.94
N SER A 76 -19.67 -49.36 -10.98
CA SER A 76 -19.07 -50.10 -12.09
C SER A 76 -19.77 -49.85 -13.44
N VAL A 77 -21.11 -49.65 -13.45
CA VAL A 77 -21.84 -49.30 -14.69
C VAL A 77 -21.51 -47.90 -15.22
N HIS A 78 -21.17 -46.94 -14.35
CA HIS A 78 -20.67 -45.62 -14.79
C HIS A 78 -19.33 -45.76 -15.51
N LEU A 79 -18.42 -46.58 -15.00
CA LEU A 79 -17.11 -46.80 -15.61
C LEU A 79 -17.22 -47.49 -16.95
N CYS A 80 -18.07 -48.51 -17.08
CA CYS A 80 -18.34 -49.15 -18.37
C CYS A 80 -18.98 -48.17 -19.37
N SER A 81 -19.98 -47.40 -18.92
CA SER A 81 -20.62 -46.35 -19.75
C SER A 81 -19.62 -45.32 -20.23
N LYS A 82 -18.68 -44.90 -19.37
CA LYS A 82 -17.65 -43.93 -19.72
C LYS A 82 -16.65 -44.46 -20.77
N LYS A 83 -16.37 -45.75 -20.71
CA LYS A 83 -15.32 -46.39 -21.52
C LYS A 83 -15.83 -47.07 -22.78
N GLY A 84 -17.15 -47.19 -22.98
CA GLY A 84 -17.73 -47.87 -24.13
C GLY A 84 -17.73 -49.40 -24.00
N HIS A 85 -17.72 -49.93 -22.77
CA HIS A 85 -17.62 -51.36 -22.50
C HIS A 85 -19.02 -52.00 -22.42
N LEU A 86 -19.68 -52.20 -23.57
CA LEU A 86 -21.06 -52.67 -23.65
C LEU A 86 -21.28 -54.04 -23.00
N HIS A 87 -20.45 -55.05 -23.34
CA HIS A 87 -20.66 -56.42 -22.87
C HIS A 87 -20.53 -56.53 -21.34
N GLU A 88 -19.58 -55.78 -20.77
CA GLU A 88 -19.35 -55.66 -19.34
C GLU A 88 -20.51 -54.97 -18.65
N LEU A 89 -21.03 -53.89 -19.25
CA LEU A 89 -22.22 -53.20 -18.75
C LEU A 89 -23.45 -54.12 -18.78
N GLN A 90 -23.67 -54.84 -19.88
CA GLN A 90 -24.76 -55.80 -20.02
C GLN A 90 -24.70 -56.88 -18.94
N LEU A 91 -23.52 -57.42 -18.68
CA LEU A 91 -23.29 -58.38 -17.61
C LEU A 91 -23.65 -57.77 -16.25
N LEU A 92 -23.11 -56.60 -15.91
CA LEU A 92 -23.38 -55.95 -14.62
C LEU A 92 -24.88 -55.68 -14.41
N VAL A 93 -25.59 -55.20 -15.43
CA VAL A 93 -27.04 -54.94 -15.35
C VAL A 93 -27.84 -56.24 -15.18
N ASN A 94 -27.44 -57.32 -15.86
CA ASN A 94 -28.08 -58.64 -15.67
C ASN A 94 -27.82 -59.23 -14.27
N GLU A 95 -26.70 -58.86 -13.64
CA GLU A 95 -26.35 -59.22 -12.26
C GLU A 95 -26.98 -58.29 -11.21
N GLY A 96 -27.87 -57.36 -11.62
CA GLY A 96 -28.64 -56.50 -10.72
C GLY A 96 -28.00 -55.13 -10.44
N ALA A 97 -27.11 -54.65 -11.32
CA ALA A 97 -26.61 -53.28 -11.21
C ALA A 97 -27.72 -52.26 -11.49
N ASP A 98 -27.86 -51.27 -10.61
CA ASP A 98 -28.80 -50.17 -10.73
C ASP A 98 -28.21 -49.08 -11.65
N ILE A 99 -28.88 -48.87 -12.78
CA ILE A 99 -28.49 -47.89 -13.81
C ILE A 99 -28.91 -46.46 -13.47
N GLU A 100 -29.73 -46.29 -12.42
CA GLU A 100 -30.29 -45.01 -11.98
C GLU A 100 -29.52 -44.36 -10.82
N ILE A 101 -28.51 -45.04 -10.28
CA ILE A 101 -27.58 -44.42 -9.32
C ILE A 101 -26.90 -43.25 -10.03
N GLY A 102 -26.97 -42.06 -9.43
CA GLY A 102 -26.24 -40.88 -9.90
C GLY A 102 -24.89 -40.78 -9.23
N ASP A 103 -23.88 -40.32 -9.97
CA ASP A 103 -22.57 -40.02 -9.40
C ASP A 103 -22.58 -38.73 -8.56
N LYS A 104 -21.39 -38.23 -8.19
CA LYS A 104 -21.25 -37.01 -7.39
C LYS A 104 -21.94 -35.78 -8.01
N ASP A 105 -22.12 -35.73 -9.32
CA ASP A 105 -22.74 -34.63 -10.07
C ASP A 105 -24.18 -34.98 -10.47
N GLY A 106 -24.69 -36.15 -10.06
CA GLY A 106 -26.01 -36.66 -10.41
C GLY A 106 -26.07 -37.36 -11.76
N PHE A 107 -24.92 -37.65 -12.39
CA PHE A 107 -24.91 -38.30 -13.70
C PHE A 107 -25.24 -39.77 -13.51
N THR A 108 -26.25 -40.27 -14.22
CA THR A 108 -26.52 -41.71 -14.35
C THR A 108 -25.64 -42.33 -15.43
N ALA A 109 -25.69 -43.67 -15.55
CA ALA A 109 -25.05 -44.39 -16.66
C ALA A 109 -25.48 -43.83 -18.03
N LEU A 110 -26.76 -43.47 -18.19
CA LEU A 110 -27.30 -42.90 -19.42
C LEU A 110 -26.72 -41.50 -19.73
N HIS A 111 -26.54 -40.65 -18.71
CA HIS A 111 -25.89 -39.35 -18.88
C HIS A 111 -24.46 -39.49 -19.40
N ILE A 112 -23.69 -40.40 -18.79
CA ILE A 112 -22.30 -40.64 -19.18
C ILE A 112 -22.22 -41.21 -20.60
N ALA A 113 -23.01 -42.25 -20.91
CA ALA A 113 -23.02 -42.85 -22.24
C ALA A 113 -23.43 -41.83 -23.32
N SER A 114 -24.40 -40.95 -23.00
CA SER A 114 -24.85 -39.90 -23.92
C SER A 114 -23.81 -38.79 -24.11
N PHE A 115 -23.08 -38.44 -23.05
CA PHE A 115 -22.00 -37.45 -23.09
C PHE A 115 -20.77 -37.96 -23.85
N GLU A 116 -20.47 -39.25 -23.79
CA GLU A 116 -19.32 -39.88 -24.46
C GLU A 116 -19.66 -40.40 -25.87
N GLY A 117 -20.96 -40.46 -26.23
CA GLY A 117 -21.42 -40.84 -27.57
C GLY A 117 -21.56 -42.33 -27.83
N HIS A 118 -21.63 -43.17 -26.78
CA HIS A 118 -21.73 -44.63 -26.91
C HIS A 118 -23.18 -45.07 -27.17
N LEU A 119 -23.61 -44.98 -28.43
CA LEU A 119 -24.99 -45.24 -28.86
C LEU A 119 -25.49 -46.65 -28.49
N ASP A 120 -24.65 -47.65 -28.59
CA ASP A 120 -24.97 -49.05 -28.26
C ASP A 120 -25.29 -49.21 -26.76
N ILE A 121 -24.54 -48.54 -25.88
CA ILE A 121 -24.81 -48.47 -24.45
C ILE A 121 -26.09 -47.68 -24.19
N VAL A 122 -26.28 -46.53 -24.86
CA VAL A 122 -27.52 -45.74 -24.74
C VAL A 122 -28.75 -46.58 -25.08
N LYS A 123 -28.73 -47.29 -26.22
CA LYS A 123 -29.81 -48.18 -26.65
C LYS A 123 -30.13 -49.25 -25.60
N TYR A 124 -29.09 -49.91 -25.10
CA TYR A 124 -29.25 -50.94 -24.08
C TYR A 124 -29.81 -50.39 -22.76
N LEU A 125 -29.32 -49.25 -22.29
CA LEU A 125 -29.81 -48.63 -21.05
C LEU A 125 -31.28 -48.22 -21.17
N VAL A 126 -31.68 -47.66 -22.31
CA VAL A 126 -33.09 -47.29 -22.57
C VAL A 126 -33.98 -48.53 -22.65
N GLU A 127 -33.54 -49.61 -23.30
CA GLU A 127 -34.24 -50.90 -23.31
C GLU A 127 -34.45 -51.46 -21.88
N LYS A 128 -33.49 -51.21 -20.98
CA LYS A 128 -33.57 -51.58 -19.56
C LYS A 128 -34.35 -50.60 -18.68
N GLY A 129 -34.99 -49.58 -19.28
CA GLY A 129 -35.87 -48.65 -18.58
C GLY A 129 -35.16 -47.46 -17.94
N ALA A 130 -33.99 -47.05 -18.44
CA ALA A 130 -33.34 -45.82 -18.02
C ALA A 130 -34.25 -44.60 -18.25
N GLN A 131 -34.29 -43.68 -17.28
CA GLN A 131 -35.10 -42.48 -17.33
C GLN A 131 -34.49 -41.44 -18.30
N LEU A 132 -35.12 -41.26 -19.46
CA LEU A 132 -34.65 -40.35 -20.52
C LEU A 132 -34.57 -38.88 -20.09
N ASP A 133 -35.49 -38.44 -19.24
CA ASP A 133 -35.62 -37.04 -18.80
C ASP A 133 -35.05 -36.80 -17.40
N LYS A 134 -34.38 -37.80 -16.82
CA LYS A 134 -33.75 -37.61 -15.51
C LYS A 134 -32.68 -36.53 -15.63
N CYS A 135 -32.69 -35.63 -14.65
CA CYS A 135 -31.81 -34.50 -14.57
C CYS A 135 -30.63 -34.79 -13.65
N ASP A 136 -29.44 -34.33 -14.04
CA ASP A 136 -28.30 -34.23 -13.13
C ASP A 136 -28.46 -33.06 -12.15
N LYS A 137 -27.45 -32.78 -11.30
CA LYS A 137 -27.52 -31.69 -10.29
C LYS A 137 -27.60 -30.28 -10.89
N THR A 138 -27.37 -30.14 -12.19
CA THR A 138 -27.49 -28.88 -12.94
C THR A 138 -28.71 -28.87 -13.84
N ASP A 139 -29.68 -29.74 -13.59
CA ASP A 139 -30.91 -29.91 -14.39
C ASP A 139 -30.66 -30.27 -15.87
N ARG A 140 -29.50 -30.86 -16.19
CA ARG A 140 -29.20 -31.31 -17.56
C ARG A 140 -29.66 -32.73 -17.75
N THR A 141 -30.33 -32.98 -18.89
CA THR A 141 -30.74 -34.31 -19.34
C THR A 141 -29.65 -35.00 -20.16
N PRO A 142 -29.72 -36.33 -20.35
CA PRO A 142 -28.88 -37.06 -21.29
C PRO A 142 -28.92 -36.47 -22.72
N LEU A 143 -30.09 -36.02 -23.18
CA LEU A 143 -30.27 -35.34 -24.47
C LEU A 143 -29.44 -34.05 -24.56
N SER A 144 -29.48 -33.21 -23.52
CA SER A 144 -28.69 -31.98 -23.45
C SER A 144 -27.18 -32.26 -23.48
N ARG A 145 -26.73 -33.32 -22.78
CA ARG A 145 -25.33 -33.76 -22.77
C ARG A 145 -24.86 -34.25 -24.14
N ALA A 146 -25.64 -35.08 -24.83
CA ALA A 146 -25.35 -35.53 -26.19
C ALA A 146 -25.31 -34.37 -27.18
N SER A 147 -26.28 -33.44 -27.07
CA SER A 147 -26.37 -32.26 -27.94
C SER A 147 -25.19 -31.31 -27.74
N GLN A 148 -24.73 -31.11 -26.50
CA GLN A 148 -23.53 -30.32 -26.20
C GLN A 148 -22.26 -30.91 -26.84
N LYS A 149 -22.19 -32.23 -26.94
CA LYS A 149 -21.01 -32.96 -27.41
C LYS A 149 -21.02 -33.33 -28.89
N GLY A 150 -22.13 -33.12 -29.58
CA GLY A 150 -22.20 -33.32 -31.02
C GLY A 150 -22.56 -34.75 -31.43
N HIS A 151 -23.13 -35.55 -30.53
CA HIS A 151 -23.44 -36.96 -30.79
C HIS A 151 -24.83 -37.10 -31.44
N LEU A 152 -24.92 -36.81 -32.74
CA LEU A 152 -26.18 -36.80 -33.49
C LEU A 152 -26.95 -38.12 -33.36
N GLU A 153 -26.32 -39.27 -33.56
CA GLU A 153 -27.02 -40.55 -33.53
C GLU A 153 -27.66 -40.84 -32.15
N VAL A 154 -27.01 -40.39 -31.07
CA VAL A 154 -27.54 -40.48 -29.71
C VAL A 154 -28.72 -39.53 -29.53
N VAL A 155 -28.60 -38.28 -30.01
CA VAL A 155 -29.69 -37.30 -29.98
C VAL A 155 -30.91 -37.84 -30.73
N GLU A 156 -30.74 -38.34 -31.95
CA GLU A 156 -31.83 -38.88 -32.77
C GLU A 156 -32.52 -40.05 -32.08
N PHE A 157 -31.74 -40.98 -31.51
CA PHE A 157 -32.28 -42.11 -30.79
C PHE A 157 -33.10 -41.67 -29.56
N ILE A 158 -32.50 -40.86 -28.67
CA ILE A 158 -33.15 -40.41 -27.43
C ILE A 158 -34.45 -39.64 -27.71
N VAL A 159 -34.47 -38.77 -28.73
CA VAL A 159 -35.67 -38.02 -29.12
C VAL A 159 -36.74 -38.93 -29.71
N ASN A 160 -36.36 -39.92 -30.53
CA ASN A 160 -37.32 -40.87 -31.10
C ASN A 160 -37.93 -41.81 -30.04
N GLU A 161 -37.24 -42.05 -28.93
CA GLU A 161 -37.75 -42.78 -27.76
C GLU A 161 -38.63 -41.91 -26.83
N GLY A 162 -38.86 -40.65 -27.19
CA GLY A 162 -39.84 -39.77 -26.53
C GLY A 162 -39.27 -38.87 -25.42
N ALA A 163 -37.97 -38.60 -25.40
CA ALA A 163 -37.39 -37.64 -24.47
C ALA A 163 -37.93 -36.20 -24.68
N GLY A 164 -38.06 -35.45 -23.59
CA GLY A 164 -38.47 -34.05 -23.61
C GLY A 164 -37.40 -33.15 -24.24
N ILE A 165 -37.67 -32.63 -25.44
CA ILE A 165 -36.74 -31.79 -26.20
C ILE A 165 -36.57 -30.35 -25.65
N GLU A 166 -37.55 -29.87 -24.88
CA GLU A 166 -37.60 -28.52 -24.30
C GLU A 166 -37.18 -28.45 -22.83
N ILE A 167 -36.64 -29.53 -22.27
CA ILE A 167 -36.13 -29.52 -20.89
C ILE A 167 -34.87 -28.66 -20.85
N SER A 168 -34.88 -27.65 -19.97
CA SER A 168 -33.79 -26.70 -19.79
C SER A 168 -33.00 -26.99 -18.52
N ASP A 169 -31.70 -26.68 -18.56
CA ASP A 169 -30.83 -26.74 -17.39
C ASP A 169 -31.06 -25.60 -16.39
N THR A 170 -30.30 -25.56 -15.30
CA THR A 170 -30.40 -24.51 -14.27
C THR A 170 -30.19 -23.10 -14.81
N ASP A 171 -29.53 -22.97 -15.96
CA ASP A 171 -29.26 -21.69 -16.64
C ASP A 171 -30.30 -21.42 -17.75
N GLY A 172 -31.33 -22.26 -17.88
CA GLY A 172 -32.38 -22.14 -18.90
C GLY A 172 -31.99 -22.68 -20.27
N PHE A 173 -30.82 -23.31 -20.44
CA PHE A 173 -30.40 -23.81 -21.75
C PHE A 173 -31.01 -25.18 -22.06
N THR A 174 -31.71 -25.25 -23.20
CA THR A 174 -32.20 -26.50 -23.80
C THR A 174 -31.12 -27.19 -24.65
N ALA A 175 -31.43 -28.40 -25.15
CA ALA A 175 -30.57 -29.12 -26.09
C ALA A 175 -30.21 -28.28 -27.35
N LEU A 176 -31.20 -27.55 -27.89
CA LEU A 176 -31.01 -26.66 -29.05
C LEU A 176 -30.01 -25.54 -28.75
N HIS A 177 -30.10 -24.93 -27.57
CA HIS A 177 -29.16 -23.88 -27.14
C HIS A 177 -27.72 -24.41 -27.08
N LYS A 178 -27.51 -25.57 -26.44
CA LYS A 178 -26.17 -26.16 -26.32
C LYS A 178 -25.60 -26.55 -27.68
N ALA A 179 -26.41 -27.13 -28.57
CA ALA A 179 -25.99 -27.48 -29.92
C ALA A 179 -25.61 -26.23 -30.74
N SER A 180 -26.42 -25.16 -30.63
CA SER A 180 -26.17 -23.89 -31.32
C SER A 180 -24.89 -23.21 -30.86
N LEU A 181 -24.65 -23.15 -29.54
CA LEU A 181 -23.41 -22.59 -28.96
C LEU A 181 -22.15 -23.38 -29.35
N LYS A 182 -22.30 -24.69 -29.59
CA LYS A 182 -21.16 -25.59 -29.85
C LYS A 182 -20.95 -25.92 -31.33
N GLY A 183 -21.78 -25.38 -32.22
CA GLY A 183 -21.59 -25.52 -33.66
C GLY A 183 -22.06 -26.85 -34.23
N HIS A 184 -22.98 -27.54 -33.56
CA HIS A 184 -23.45 -28.84 -34.00
C HIS A 184 -24.65 -28.71 -34.94
N PHE A 185 -24.38 -28.27 -36.17
CA PHE A 185 -25.39 -27.94 -37.18
C PHE A 185 -26.41 -29.05 -37.43
N ASP A 186 -25.97 -30.30 -37.62
CA ASP A 186 -26.88 -31.41 -37.90
C ASP A 186 -27.86 -31.69 -36.74
N ILE A 187 -27.40 -31.51 -35.49
CA ILE A 187 -28.26 -31.62 -34.30
C ILE A 187 -29.25 -30.47 -34.26
N VAL A 188 -28.81 -29.23 -34.55
CA VAL A 188 -29.73 -28.09 -34.65
C VAL A 188 -30.81 -28.36 -35.68
N ARG A 189 -30.44 -28.77 -36.90
CA ARG A 189 -31.40 -29.10 -37.96
C ARG A 189 -32.39 -30.20 -37.52
N TYR A 190 -31.88 -31.26 -36.91
CA TYR A 190 -32.72 -32.34 -36.41
C TYR A 190 -33.70 -31.85 -35.33
N LEU A 191 -33.24 -31.14 -34.31
CA LEU A 191 -34.10 -30.64 -33.23
C LEU A 191 -35.16 -29.67 -33.76
N VAL A 192 -34.78 -28.74 -34.65
CA VAL A 192 -35.73 -27.82 -35.32
C VAL A 192 -36.79 -28.58 -36.11
N SER A 193 -36.43 -29.65 -36.81
CA SER A 193 -37.39 -30.51 -37.53
C SER A 193 -38.41 -31.21 -36.61
N LYS A 194 -38.14 -31.28 -35.30
CA LYS A 194 -39.04 -31.86 -34.28
C LYS A 194 -39.96 -30.81 -33.63
N GLY A 195 -39.90 -29.55 -34.07
CA GLY A 195 -40.82 -28.50 -33.64
C GLY A 195 -40.44 -27.84 -32.31
N VAL A 196 -39.14 -27.71 -32.02
CA VAL A 196 -38.63 -26.90 -30.89
C VAL A 196 -38.97 -25.42 -31.03
N GLU A 197 -39.12 -24.73 -29.90
CA GLU A 197 -39.39 -23.30 -29.86
C GLU A 197 -38.10 -22.48 -30.06
N LEU A 198 -37.96 -21.84 -31.23
CA LEU A 198 -36.75 -21.07 -31.59
C LEU A 198 -36.53 -19.83 -30.71
N GLU A 199 -37.60 -19.26 -30.16
CA GLU A 199 -37.56 -18.06 -29.32
C GLU A 199 -37.48 -18.37 -27.82
N ARG A 200 -37.33 -19.65 -27.45
CA ARG A 200 -37.14 -20.05 -26.06
C ARG A 200 -35.91 -19.34 -25.51
N LEU A 201 -36.07 -18.67 -24.39
CA LEU A 201 -35.02 -17.88 -23.75
C LEU A 201 -34.35 -18.70 -22.63
N ALA A 202 -33.02 -18.72 -22.62
CA ALA A 202 -32.24 -19.10 -21.44
C ALA A 202 -32.37 -18.05 -20.31
N ASN A 203 -31.81 -18.29 -19.13
CA ASN A 203 -31.94 -17.36 -17.99
C ASN A 203 -31.25 -16.01 -18.22
N ASP A 204 -30.21 -15.99 -19.05
CA ASP A 204 -29.58 -14.73 -19.53
C ASP A 204 -30.36 -14.10 -20.70
N TYR A 205 -31.55 -14.63 -21.00
CA TYR A 205 -32.46 -14.25 -22.08
C TYR A 205 -31.85 -14.46 -23.48
N TRP A 206 -30.95 -15.42 -23.64
CA TRP A 206 -30.37 -15.72 -24.95
C TRP A 206 -31.20 -16.75 -25.68
N THR A 207 -31.46 -16.49 -26.98
CA THR A 207 -32.03 -17.48 -27.90
C THR A 207 -30.90 -18.35 -28.50
N PRO A 208 -31.23 -19.48 -29.14
CA PRO A 208 -30.28 -20.26 -29.93
C PRO A 208 -29.55 -19.43 -31.00
N LEU A 209 -30.21 -18.44 -31.61
CA LEU A 209 -29.58 -17.53 -32.58
C LEU A 209 -28.46 -16.69 -31.96
N HIS A 210 -28.68 -16.15 -30.74
CA HIS A 210 -27.63 -15.42 -30.01
C HIS A 210 -26.41 -16.30 -29.78
N LEU A 211 -26.63 -17.53 -29.30
CA LEU A 211 -25.57 -18.47 -28.99
C LEU A 211 -24.81 -18.97 -30.23
N ALA A 212 -25.51 -19.17 -31.35
CA ALA A 212 -24.88 -19.54 -32.62
C ALA A 212 -23.86 -18.47 -33.05
N LEU A 213 -24.25 -17.20 -32.98
CA LEU A 213 -23.39 -16.09 -33.39
C LEU A 213 -22.27 -15.78 -32.39
N ASP A 214 -22.53 -15.91 -31.08
CA ASP A 214 -21.52 -15.84 -30.03
C ASP A 214 -20.47 -16.96 -30.20
N GLY A 215 -20.91 -18.17 -30.54
CA GLY A 215 -20.03 -19.30 -30.87
C GLY A 215 -19.32 -19.20 -32.22
N GLY A 216 -19.68 -18.24 -33.07
CA GLY A 216 -19.09 -18.07 -34.41
C GLY A 216 -19.69 -18.95 -35.51
N HIS A 217 -20.86 -19.54 -35.28
CA HIS A 217 -21.50 -20.53 -36.15
C HIS A 217 -22.51 -19.88 -37.10
N LEU A 218 -22.02 -19.32 -38.20
CA LEU A 218 -22.84 -18.64 -39.21
C LEU A 218 -23.84 -19.58 -39.90
N ASP A 219 -23.43 -20.80 -40.22
CA ASP A 219 -24.29 -21.83 -40.82
C ASP A 219 -25.55 -22.11 -40.00
N ILE A 220 -25.40 -22.19 -38.68
CA ILE A 220 -26.51 -22.36 -37.74
C ILE A 220 -27.37 -21.10 -37.70
N ALA A 221 -26.77 -19.91 -37.68
CA ALA A 221 -27.51 -18.65 -37.68
C ALA A 221 -28.36 -18.47 -38.95
N GLU A 222 -27.79 -18.79 -40.13
CA GLU A 222 -28.49 -18.80 -41.42
C GLU A 222 -29.71 -19.73 -41.39
N TYR A 223 -29.52 -20.96 -40.89
CA TYR A 223 -30.59 -21.93 -40.80
C TYR A 223 -31.69 -21.52 -39.82
N LEU A 224 -31.33 -21.04 -38.62
CA LEU A 224 -32.32 -20.59 -37.62
C LEU A 224 -33.17 -19.42 -38.14
N LEU A 225 -32.56 -18.46 -38.85
CA LEU A 225 -33.31 -17.37 -39.47
C LEU A 225 -34.21 -17.84 -40.61
N ALA A 226 -33.76 -18.80 -41.43
CA ALA A 226 -34.58 -19.40 -42.47
C ALA A 226 -35.81 -20.14 -41.91
N GLU A 227 -35.68 -20.75 -40.73
CA GLU A 227 -36.76 -21.43 -40.00
C GLU A 227 -37.64 -20.47 -39.16
N GLY A 228 -37.40 -19.16 -39.25
CA GLY A 228 -38.27 -18.14 -38.68
C GLY A 228 -37.87 -17.61 -37.30
N ALA A 229 -36.62 -17.82 -36.86
CA ALA A 229 -36.10 -17.13 -35.68
C ALA A 229 -36.14 -15.60 -35.87
N ASN A 230 -36.48 -14.87 -34.83
CA ASN A 230 -36.56 -13.41 -34.88
C ASN A 230 -35.16 -12.79 -34.69
N ILE A 231 -34.68 -12.14 -35.75
CA ILE A 231 -33.37 -11.48 -35.81
C ILE A 231 -33.16 -10.39 -34.74
N ASN A 232 -34.25 -9.76 -34.29
CA ASN A 232 -34.23 -8.61 -33.37
C ASN A 232 -34.67 -8.97 -31.94
N THR A 233 -34.82 -10.27 -31.63
CA THR A 233 -35.07 -10.69 -30.24
C THR A 233 -33.94 -10.18 -29.34
N CYS A 234 -34.33 -9.66 -28.18
CA CYS A 234 -33.41 -9.08 -27.21
C CYS A 234 -33.25 -10.02 -26.03
N GLY A 235 -32.00 -10.29 -25.69
CA GLY A 235 -31.64 -10.88 -24.42
C GLY A 235 -31.49 -9.86 -23.30
N THR A 236 -30.75 -10.26 -22.27
CA THR A 236 -30.48 -9.42 -21.10
C THR A 236 -29.81 -8.12 -21.51
N GLY A 237 -30.19 -7.03 -20.86
CA GLY A 237 -29.62 -5.73 -21.14
C GLY A 237 -29.91 -5.21 -22.54
N GLY A 238 -30.94 -5.70 -23.24
CA GLY A 238 -31.27 -5.27 -24.60
C GLY A 238 -30.29 -5.76 -25.68
N CYS A 239 -29.44 -6.75 -25.38
CA CYS A 239 -28.48 -7.33 -26.32
C CYS A 239 -29.22 -8.11 -27.42
N THR A 240 -28.88 -7.87 -28.70
CA THR A 240 -29.41 -8.65 -29.84
C THR A 240 -28.36 -9.63 -30.37
N ALA A 241 -28.78 -10.51 -31.27
CA ALA A 241 -27.90 -11.38 -32.04
C ALA A 241 -26.74 -10.61 -32.73
N LEU A 242 -27.01 -9.40 -33.23
CA LEU A 242 -26.01 -8.51 -33.83
C LEU A 242 -24.96 -8.04 -32.80
N HIS A 243 -25.39 -7.68 -31.58
CA HIS A 243 -24.48 -7.30 -30.51
C HIS A 243 -23.59 -8.47 -30.07
N ALA A 244 -24.15 -9.68 -29.97
CA ALA A 244 -23.39 -10.90 -29.66
C ALA A 244 -22.29 -11.16 -30.70
N ALA A 245 -22.64 -11.11 -32.00
CA ALA A 245 -21.68 -11.29 -33.09
C ALA A 245 -20.56 -10.24 -33.08
N LEU A 246 -20.88 -8.98 -32.78
CA LEU A 246 -19.90 -7.89 -32.67
C LEU A 246 -18.96 -8.06 -31.48
N LYS A 247 -19.48 -8.51 -30.33
CA LYS A 247 -18.69 -8.71 -29.11
C LYS A 247 -17.64 -9.81 -29.28
N THR A 248 -17.96 -10.86 -30.02
CA THR A 248 -17.06 -11.99 -30.28
C THR A 248 -16.19 -11.80 -31.53
N GLY A 249 -16.43 -10.73 -32.30
CA GLY A 249 -15.70 -10.45 -33.54
C GLY A 249 -16.07 -11.37 -34.71
N ASN A 250 -17.27 -11.96 -34.70
CA ASN A 250 -17.78 -12.79 -35.80
C ASN A 250 -18.18 -11.91 -37.00
N ILE A 251 -17.19 -11.50 -37.80
CA ILE A 251 -17.36 -10.55 -38.91
C ILE A 251 -18.37 -11.03 -39.94
N ASP A 252 -18.34 -12.32 -40.29
CA ASP A 252 -19.24 -12.89 -41.30
C ASP A 252 -20.68 -12.96 -40.78
N GLY A 253 -20.85 -13.33 -39.49
CA GLY A 253 -22.12 -13.23 -38.78
C GLY A 253 -22.70 -11.81 -38.79
N VAL A 254 -21.87 -10.80 -38.52
CA VAL A 254 -22.30 -9.39 -38.55
C VAL A 254 -22.74 -8.97 -39.95
N LYS A 255 -21.94 -9.25 -40.98
CA LYS A 255 -22.28 -8.91 -42.38
C LYS A 255 -23.57 -9.60 -42.82
N PHE A 256 -23.75 -10.86 -42.44
CA PHE A 256 -24.96 -11.61 -42.73
C PHE A 256 -26.18 -10.96 -42.07
N LEU A 257 -26.14 -10.69 -40.76
CA LEU A 257 -27.25 -10.05 -40.04
C LEU A 257 -27.61 -8.68 -40.60
N MET A 258 -26.61 -7.87 -40.98
CA MET A 258 -26.84 -6.59 -41.64
C MET A 258 -27.60 -6.78 -42.97
N SER A 259 -27.24 -7.78 -43.77
CA SER A 259 -27.93 -8.10 -45.02
C SER A 259 -29.36 -8.60 -44.85
N GLN A 260 -29.68 -9.18 -43.68
CA GLN A 260 -31.01 -9.70 -43.34
C GLN A 260 -31.91 -8.66 -42.66
N GLY A 261 -31.47 -7.40 -42.53
CA GLY A 261 -32.28 -6.32 -41.97
C GLY A 261 -32.34 -6.28 -40.44
N ALA A 262 -31.27 -6.68 -39.75
CA ALA A 262 -31.14 -6.48 -38.31
C ALA A 262 -31.25 -4.99 -37.92
N GLU A 263 -31.85 -4.69 -36.77
CA GLU A 263 -31.93 -3.33 -36.23
C GLU A 263 -30.54 -2.83 -35.79
N LEU A 264 -29.90 -1.99 -36.62
CA LEU A 264 -28.51 -1.54 -36.42
C LEU A 264 -28.35 -0.49 -35.31
N ASP A 265 -29.33 0.41 -35.16
CA ASP A 265 -29.32 1.50 -34.17
C ASP A 265 -29.88 1.10 -32.81
N ARG A 266 -30.34 -0.15 -32.66
CA ARG A 266 -30.82 -0.63 -31.37
C ARG A 266 -29.66 -0.58 -30.36
N SER A 267 -29.96 -0.07 -29.17
CA SER A 267 -28.97 0.04 -28.10
C SER A 267 -29.27 -0.91 -26.96
N THR A 268 -28.23 -1.43 -26.32
CA THR A 268 -28.33 -2.11 -25.02
C THR A 268 -28.75 -1.13 -23.91
N ASP A 269 -29.04 -1.65 -22.71
CA ASP A 269 -29.40 -0.86 -21.52
C ASP A 269 -28.30 0.14 -21.11
N ASP A 270 -27.04 -0.20 -21.43
CA ASP A 270 -25.87 0.66 -21.23
C ASP A 270 -25.62 1.62 -22.41
N GLY A 271 -26.47 1.56 -23.44
CA GLY A 271 -26.43 2.43 -24.61
C GLY A 271 -25.46 1.97 -25.71
N TRP A 272 -24.96 0.73 -25.67
CA TRP A 272 -24.10 0.21 -26.74
C TRP A 272 -24.93 -0.07 -28.00
N THR A 273 -24.49 0.44 -29.14
CA THR A 273 -25.05 0.18 -30.47
C THR A 273 -24.12 -0.74 -31.27
N ALA A 274 -24.58 -1.19 -32.44
CA ALA A 274 -23.72 -1.92 -33.36
C ALA A 274 -22.47 -1.10 -33.76
N LEU A 275 -22.66 0.19 -34.03
CA LEU A 275 -21.57 1.10 -34.39
C LEU A 275 -20.59 1.30 -33.24
N SER A 276 -21.07 1.40 -31.99
CA SER A 276 -20.20 1.62 -30.83
C SER A 276 -19.34 0.38 -30.53
N LEU A 277 -19.92 -0.82 -30.60
CA LEU A 277 -19.17 -2.08 -30.45
C LEU A 277 -18.15 -2.27 -31.58
N ALA A 278 -18.53 -2.05 -32.84
CA ALA A 278 -17.62 -2.15 -33.99
C ALA A 278 -16.47 -1.14 -33.91
N SER A 279 -16.76 0.07 -33.42
CA SER A 279 -15.76 1.13 -33.23
C SER A 279 -14.77 0.80 -32.13
N PHE A 280 -15.23 0.27 -31.00
CA PHE A 280 -14.37 -0.18 -29.91
C PHE A 280 -13.51 -1.39 -30.31
N GLY A 281 -14.12 -2.38 -30.97
CA GLY A 281 -13.46 -3.62 -31.42
C GLY A 281 -12.51 -3.45 -32.61
N GLY A 282 -12.46 -2.27 -33.24
CA GLY A 282 -11.54 -2.02 -34.36
C GLY A 282 -11.98 -2.63 -35.69
N HIS A 283 -13.27 -2.94 -35.85
CA HIS A 283 -13.79 -3.62 -37.05
C HIS A 283 -14.12 -2.63 -38.18
N LEU A 284 -13.09 -2.10 -38.85
CA LEU A 284 -13.21 -1.06 -39.87
C LEU A 284 -14.21 -1.38 -41.00
N ASP A 285 -14.19 -2.60 -41.52
CA ASP A 285 -15.10 -3.00 -42.61
C ASP A 285 -16.56 -3.00 -42.18
N ILE A 286 -16.83 -3.40 -40.95
CA ILE A 286 -18.18 -3.36 -40.36
C ILE A 286 -18.59 -1.90 -40.15
N VAL A 287 -17.71 -1.05 -39.60
CA VAL A 287 -18.01 0.38 -39.43
C VAL A 287 -18.39 1.03 -40.76
N LYS A 288 -17.63 0.77 -41.83
CA LYS A 288 -17.95 1.28 -43.17
C LYS A 288 -19.32 0.79 -43.64
N GLY A 289 -19.62 -0.49 -43.42
CA GLY A 289 -20.93 -1.07 -43.73
C GLY A 289 -22.06 -0.37 -42.97
N LEU A 290 -21.95 -0.27 -41.64
CA LEU A 290 -22.97 0.33 -40.77
C LEU A 290 -23.23 1.79 -41.14
N VAL A 291 -22.18 2.58 -41.36
CA VAL A 291 -22.29 3.99 -41.71
C VAL A 291 -22.96 4.18 -43.08
N ASN A 292 -22.71 3.29 -44.04
CA ASN A 292 -23.39 3.33 -45.35
C ASN A 292 -24.90 3.03 -45.25
N GLU A 293 -25.32 2.26 -44.25
CA GLU A 293 -26.74 1.99 -43.96
C GLU A 293 -27.43 3.16 -43.23
N GLY A 294 -26.70 4.23 -42.91
CA GLY A 294 -27.28 5.47 -42.36
C GLY A 294 -27.59 5.43 -40.86
N VAL A 295 -26.85 4.63 -40.09
CA VAL A 295 -26.95 4.56 -38.61
C VAL A 295 -26.67 5.91 -37.94
N GLU A 296 -27.18 6.12 -36.73
CA GLU A 296 -26.95 7.32 -35.94
C GLU A 296 -25.49 7.37 -35.42
N VAL A 297 -24.63 8.10 -36.14
CA VAL A 297 -23.17 8.14 -35.93
C VAL A 297 -22.77 8.61 -34.54
N ASP A 298 -23.51 9.57 -33.97
CA ASP A 298 -23.19 10.20 -32.68
C ASP A 298 -23.98 9.62 -31.50
N LYS A 299 -24.70 8.50 -31.69
CA LYS A 299 -25.47 7.87 -30.63
C LYS A 299 -24.55 7.41 -29.50
N SER A 300 -24.64 8.08 -28.36
CA SER A 300 -23.76 7.87 -27.22
C SER A 300 -24.25 6.78 -26.29
N LEU A 301 -23.30 6.10 -25.63
CA LEU A 301 -23.56 5.22 -24.50
C LEU A 301 -24.21 5.99 -23.34
N ARG A 302 -24.67 5.25 -22.34
CA ARG A 302 -25.26 5.84 -21.13
C ARG A 302 -24.32 6.81 -20.44
N ASN A 303 -23.01 6.57 -20.45
CA ASN A 303 -21.98 7.47 -19.90
C ASN A 303 -21.64 8.65 -20.82
N GLY A 304 -22.33 8.85 -21.94
CA GLY A 304 -22.08 9.91 -22.92
C GLY A 304 -20.96 9.63 -23.91
N THR A 305 -20.25 8.49 -23.81
CA THR A 305 -19.18 8.14 -24.75
C THR A 305 -19.76 7.84 -26.13
N THR A 306 -19.25 8.49 -27.17
CA THR A 306 -19.67 8.28 -28.57
C THR A 306 -18.84 7.20 -29.27
N PRO A 307 -19.28 6.68 -30.43
CA PRO A 307 -18.46 5.77 -31.25
C PRO A 307 -17.10 6.36 -31.63
N LEU A 308 -17.03 7.67 -31.89
CA LEU A 308 -15.76 8.38 -32.15
C LEU A 308 -14.81 8.31 -30.96
N CYS A 309 -15.33 8.51 -29.74
CA CYS A 309 -14.54 8.38 -28.52
C CYS A 309 -14.03 6.94 -28.31
N LEU A 310 -14.88 5.92 -28.56
CA LEU A 310 -14.49 4.51 -28.44
C LEU A 310 -13.44 4.09 -29.47
N ALA A 311 -13.58 4.52 -30.73
CA ALA A 311 -12.58 4.28 -31.76
C ALA A 311 -11.22 4.91 -31.41
N THR A 312 -11.29 6.10 -30.81
CA THR A 312 -10.11 6.82 -30.34
C THR A 312 -9.47 6.14 -29.14
N GLU A 313 -10.26 5.64 -28.19
CA GLU A 313 -9.79 4.88 -27.03
C GLU A 313 -9.04 3.61 -27.45
N GLY A 314 -9.55 2.91 -28.45
CA GLY A 314 -8.92 1.71 -29.02
C GLY A 314 -7.76 1.97 -29.98
N GLY A 315 -7.45 3.23 -30.30
CA GLY A 315 -6.35 3.57 -31.22
C GLY A 315 -6.65 3.30 -32.70
N HIS A 316 -7.92 3.21 -33.09
CA HIS A 316 -8.33 2.79 -34.43
C HIS A 316 -8.43 3.96 -35.42
N LEU A 317 -7.29 4.48 -35.90
CA LEU A 317 -7.24 5.65 -36.79
C LEU A 317 -8.19 5.53 -37.99
N GLY A 318 -8.18 4.41 -38.73
CA GLY A 318 -9.03 4.25 -39.91
C GLY A 318 -10.53 4.38 -39.60
N ILE A 319 -10.98 4.00 -38.40
CA ILE A 319 -12.36 4.17 -37.96
C ILE A 319 -12.63 5.64 -37.62
N VAL A 320 -11.71 6.29 -36.90
CA VAL A 320 -11.79 7.73 -36.62
C VAL A 320 -11.94 8.53 -37.91
N GLU A 321 -11.16 8.22 -38.95
CA GLU A 321 -11.26 8.90 -40.25
C GLU A 321 -12.64 8.70 -40.90
N VAL A 322 -13.15 7.47 -40.90
CA VAL A 322 -14.48 7.17 -41.46
C VAL A 322 -15.57 7.94 -40.72
N LEU A 323 -15.59 7.88 -39.38
CA LEU A 323 -16.61 8.55 -38.56
C LEU A 323 -16.60 10.07 -38.76
N LEU A 324 -15.44 10.71 -38.79
CA LEU A 324 -15.34 12.15 -39.03
C LEU A 324 -15.73 12.53 -40.46
N ASN A 325 -15.43 11.70 -41.45
CA ASN A 325 -15.81 11.97 -42.85
C ASN A 325 -17.33 11.89 -43.08
N VAL A 326 -18.05 11.12 -42.27
CA VAL A 326 -19.53 11.04 -42.33
C VAL A 326 -20.23 12.03 -41.41
N GLY A 327 -19.47 12.88 -40.72
CA GLY A 327 -20.00 13.99 -39.94
C GLY A 327 -20.16 13.74 -38.44
N ALA A 328 -19.46 12.74 -37.87
CA ALA A 328 -19.39 12.60 -36.41
C ALA A 328 -18.90 13.92 -35.77
N ASN A 329 -19.59 14.37 -34.72
CA ASN A 329 -19.21 15.60 -34.06
C ASN A 329 -17.93 15.42 -33.21
N ILE A 330 -16.85 16.04 -33.68
CA ILE A 330 -15.53 16.02 -33.06
C ILE A 330 -15.50 16.57 -31.63
N ASP A 331 -16.48 17.41 -31.29
CA ASP A 331 -16.59 18.11 -30.02
C ASP A 331 -17.45 17.39 -28.99
N ASN A 332 -18.12 16.29 -29.36
CA ASN A 332 -18.87 15.47 -28.42
C ASN A 332 -17.95 14.93 -27.32
N CYS A 333 -18.46 14.92 -26.09
CA CYS A 333 -17.73 14.46 -24.93
C CYS A 333 -18.57 13.51 -24.07
N ASN A 334 -17.89 12.65 -23.33
CA ASN A 334 -18.54 11.79 -22.35
C ASN A 334 -18.98 12.61 -21.10
N ARG A 335 -19.60 11.94 -20.12
CA ARG A 335 -20.01 12.57 -18.84
C ARG A 335 -18.83 13.10 -18.02
N ASP A 336 -17.61 12.65 -18.28
CA ASP A 336 -16.39 13.20 -17.69
C ASP A 336 -15.87 14.42 -18.47
N GLY A 337 -16.61 14.89 -19.47
CA GLY A 337 -16.22 16.03 -20.31
C GLY A 337 -15.11 15.73 -21.30
N LEU A 338 -14.68 14.47 -21.43
CA LEU A 338 -13.58 14.08 -22.31
C LEU A 338 -14.09 13.95 -23.75
N THR A 339 -13.49 14.75 -24.65
CA THR A 339 -13.66 14.61 -26.10
C THR A 339 -12.73 13.53 -26.66
N ALA A 340 -12.93 13.15 -27.93
CA ALA A 340 -12.02 12.26 -28.63
C ALA A 340 -10.55 12.73 -28.55
N LEU A 341 -10.30 14.03 -28.66
CA LEU A 341 -8.94 14.58 -28.53
C LEU A 341 -8.33 14.31 -27.14
N HIS A 342 -9.09 14.50 -26.06
CA HIS A 342 -8.61 14.22 -24.71
C HIS A 342 -8.23 12.73 -24.56
N ILE A 343 -9.08 11.83 -25.06
CA ILE A 343 -8.85 10.38 -25.01
C ILE A 343 -7.61 9.99 -25.85
N ALA A 344 -7.47 10.54 -27.06
CA ALA A 344 -6.29 10.29 -27.90
C ALA A 344 -5.00 10.72 -27.19
N THR A 345 -5.04 11.88 -26.51
CA THR A 345 -3.88 12.39 -25.77
C THR A 345 -3.56 11.62 -24.50
N SER A 346 -4.56 11.12 -23.78
CA SER A 346 -4.35 10.29 -22.58
C SER A 346 -3.84 8.89 -22.92
N ASN A 347 -4.15 8.37 -24.10
CA ASN A 347 -3.74 7.04 -24.54
C ASN A 347 -2.47 7.06 -25.42
N GLY A 348 -1.95 8.24 -25.75
CA GLY A 348 -0.70 8.38 -26.51
C GLY A 348 -0.83 8.18 -28.02
N HIS A 349 -2.04 8.27 -28.59
CA HIS A 349 -2.28 8.02 -30.01
C HIS A 349 -1.94 9.24 -30.88
N VAL A 350 -0.65 9.50 -31.09
CA VAL A 350 -0.13 10.69 -31.81
C VAL A 350 -0.77 10.88 -33.20
N GLU A 351 -0.93 9.82 -33.99
CA GLU A 351 -1.52 9.91 -35.33
C GLU A 351 -3.01 10.34 -35.28
N ILE A 352 -3.75 9.85 -34.29
CA ILE A 352 -5.15 10.23 -34.07
C ILE A 352 -5.24 11.67 -33.57
N VAL A 353 -4.33 12.09 -32.67
CA VAL A 353 -4.23 13.48 -32.22
C VAL A 353 -4.01 14.41 -33.43
N ASP A 354 -3.06 14.09 -34.30
CA ASP A 354 -2.78 14.88 -35.50
C ASP A 354 -3.98 14.94 -36.46
N HIS A 355 -4.65 13.80 -36.68
CA HIS A 355 -5.85 13.77 -37.52
C HIS A 355 -6.99 14.62 -36.95
N LEU A 356 -7.29 14.49 -35.64
CA LEU A 356 -8.34 15.26 -34.97
C LEU A 356 -8.07 16.77 -35.03
N VAL A 357 -6.82 17.19 -34.78
CA VAL A 357 -6.41 18.61 -34.85
C VAL A 357 -6.57 19.14 -36.28
N ARG A 358 -6.19 18.39 -37.31
CA ARG A 358 -6.40 18.77 -38.73
C ARG A 358 -7.87 18.92 -39.09
N LYS A 359 -8.75 18.13 -38.47
CA LYS A 359 -10.21 18.19 -38.64
C LYS A 359 -10.88 19.30 -37.80
N GLY A 360 -10.11 20.05 -37.02
CA GLY A 360 -10.58 21.23 -36.30
C GLY A 360 -10.79 21.05 -34.80
N ALA A 361 -10.33 19.94 -34.21
CA ALA A 361 -10.36 19.78 -32.75
C ALA A 361 -9.50 20.85 -32.06
N GLN A 362 -10.05 21.51 -31.04
CA GLN A 362 -9.38 22.58 -30.32
C GLN A 362 -8.41 22.04 -29.25
N LEU A 363 -7.12 22.36 -29.37
CA LEU A 363 -6.07 21.93 -28.43
C LEU A 363 -6.16 22.55 -27.04
N ASP A 364 -6.80 23.72 -26.92
CA ASP A 364 -6.95 24.44 -25.64
C ASP A 364 -8.33 24.20 -24.99
N LYS A 365 -9.19 23.38 -25.59
CA LYS A 365 -10.51 23.09 -25.05
C LYS A 365 -10.36 22.26 -23.78
N TRP A 366 -10.95 22.75 -22.70
CA TRP A 366 -11.02 22.02 -21.43
C TRP A 366 -12.05 20.89 -21.51
N ALA A 367 -11.79 19.80 -20.78
CA ALA A 367 -12.80 18.79 -20.53
C ALA A 367 -13.98 19.40 -19.73
N GLN A 368 -15.18 19.41 -20.31
CA GLN A 368 -16.38 20.03 -19.71
C GLN A 368 -17.04 19.07 -18.72
N LEU A 369 -16.62 19.13 -17.44
CA LEU A 369 -17.10 18.24 -16.39
C LEU A 369 -18.45 18.68 -15.79
N ASP A 370 -19.41 17.76 -15.77
CA ASP A 370 -20.70 17.96 -15.12
C ASP A 370 -20.75 17.34 -13.71
N LYS A 371 -20.79 18.25 -12.74
CA LYS A 371 -21.43 18.17 -11.42
C LYS A 371 -20.66 17.71 -10.17
N TYR A 372 -19.51 17.03 -10.19
CA TYR A 372 -18.83 16.71 -8.90
C TYR A 372 -17.30 16.78 -8.83
N ASP A 373 -16.57 16.96 -9.92
CA ASP A 373 -15.21 17.47 -9.86
C ASP A 373 -14.95 18.28 -11.12
N LYS A 374 -14.53 19.52 -10.95
CA LYS A 374 -14.51 20.55 -11.98
C LYS A 374 -13.04 20.77 -12.31
N THR A 375 -12.37 19.85 -12.97
CA THR A 375 -10.95 20.02 -13.32
C THR A 375 -10.86 20.36 -14.81
N ASP A 376 -10.79 21.65 -15.15
CA ASP A 376 -10.65 22.17 -16.54
C ASP A 376 -9.31 21.73 -17.15
N ARG A 377 -9.12 20.42 -17.38
CA ARG A 377 -7.88 19.83 -17.84
C ARG A 377 -7.82 19.90 -19.36
N THR A 378 -6.66 20.28 -19.87
CA THR A 378 -6.39 20.34 -21.31
C THR A 378 -5.85 19.00 -21.83
N PRO A 379 -5.89 18.74 -23.15
CA PRO A 379 -5.21 17.61 -23.76
C PRO A 379 -3.70 17.55 -23.41
N LEU A 380 -3.02 18.70 -23.33
CA LEU A 380 -1.62 18.78 -22.90
C LEU A 380 -1.41 18.30 -21.46
N TYR A 381 -2.35 18.61 -20.55
CA TYR A 381 -2.31 18.12 -19.18
C TYR A 381 -2.37 16.59 -19.14
N TRP A 382 -3.28 15.96 -19.90
CA TRP A 382 -3.44 14.50 -19.91
C TRP A 382 -2.22 13.80 -20.50
N ALA A 383 -1.71 14.27 -21.64
CA ALA A 383 -0.48 13.73 -22.22
C ALA A 383 0.71 13.83 -21.25
N SER A 384 0.81 14.95 -20.53
CA SER A 384 1.86 15.19 -19.53
C SER A 384 1.71 14.35 -18.27
N LYS A 385 0.47 13.99 -17.88
CA LYS A 385 0.18 13.12 -16.74
C LYS A 385 0.52 11.66 -17.05
N GLU A 386 0.09 11.19 -18.21
CA GLU A 386 0.22 9.78 -18.60
C GLU A 386 1.59 9.43 -19.21
N GLY A 387 2.47 10.42 -19.44
CA GLY A 387 3.85 10.17 -19.87
C GLY A 387 4.05 10.08 -21.38
N HIS A 388 3.11 10.62 -22.18
CA HIS A 388 3.16 10.52 -23.64
C HIS A 388 3.99 11.64 -24.28
N ARG A 389 5.32 11.50 -24.26
CA ARG A 389 6.27 12.51 -24.75
C ARG A 389 6.00 12.99 -26.18
N GLU A 390 5.76 12.07 -27.12
CA GLU A 390 5.55 12.40 -28.53
C GLU A 390 4.28 13.24 -28.72
N VAL A 391 3.22 12.95 -27.96
CA VAL A 391 1.99 13.76 -27.96
C VAL A 391 2.26 15.14 -27.38
N VAL A 392 3.03 15.25 -26.28
CA VAL A 392 3.42 16.54 -25.70
C VAL A 392 4.20 17.38 -26.71
N GLU A 393 5.23 16.80 -27.34
CA GLU A 393 6.03 17.48 -28.37
C GLU A 393 5.14 17.93 -29.54
N TYR A 394 4.21 17.09 -29.99
CA TYR A 394 3.26 17.45 -31.04
C TYR A 394 2.39 18.67 -30.66
N ILE A 395 1.77 18.63 -29.47
CA ILE A 395 0.84 19.68 -29.02
C ILE A 395 1.57 21.01 -28.82
N VAL A 396 2.76 20.97 -28.20
CA VAL A 396 3.53 22.18 -27.91
C VAL A 396 4.04 22.84 -29.20
N ASN A 397 4.49 22.05 -30.19
CA ASN A 397 4.90 22.55 -31.50
C ASN A 397 3.76 23.24 -32.29
N LYS A 398 2.50 22.95 -31.96
CA LYS A 398 1.32 23.61 -32.56
C LYS A 398 0.89 24.87 -31.83
N VAL A 399 1.72 25.39 -30.92
CA VAL A 399 1.51 26.61 -30.12
C VAL A 399 0.24 26.54 -29.27
N ALA A 400 0.00 25.39 -28.64
CA ALA A 400 -1.00 25.29 -27.57
C ALA A 400 -0.57 26.16 -26.36
N GLY A 401 -1.53 26.61 -25.56
CA GLY A 401 -1.22 27.37 -24.35
C GLY A 401 -0.51 26.50 -23.30
N ILE A 402 0.82 26.41 -23.36
CA ILE A 402 1.69 25.66 -22.41
C ILE A 402 1.38 26.02 -20.96
N GLU A 403 0.97 27.26 -20.76
CA GLU A 403 0.66 27.87 -19.47
C GLU A 403 -0.79 27.71 -19.01
N ILE A 404 -1.65 27.05 -19.79
CA ILE A 404 -3.03 26.78 -19.39
C ILE A 404 -2.99 25.73 -18.28
N GLY A 405 -3.42 26.14 -17.08
CA GLY A 405 -3.61 25.26 -15.94
C GLY A 405 -5.07 24.85 -15.77
N ASP A 406 -5.29 23.80 -14.99
CA ASP A 406 -6.64 23.39 -14.59
C ASP A 406 -7.29 24.40 -13.62
N LYS A 407 -8.44 24.05 -13.02
CA LYS A 407 -9.08 24.92 -12.02
C LYS A 407 -8.25 25.14 -10.78
N ASP A 408 -7.27 24.31 -10.47
CA ASP A 408 -6.33 24.55 -9.39
C ASP A 408 -5.08 25.30 -9.87
N GLY A 409 -5.01 25.72 -11.14
CA GLY A 409 -3.84 26.36 -11.73
C GLY A 409 -2.69 25.40 -12.02
N ILE A 410 -2.94 24.08 -11.96
CA ILE A 410 -1.92 23.05 -12.23
C ILE A 410 -1.69 22.99 -13.74
N THR A 411 -0.50 23.38 -14.18
CA THR A 411 -0.09 23.33 -15.59
C THR A 411 0.48 21.96 -15.97
N ALA A 412 0.71 21.75 -17.27
CA ALA A 412 1.41 20.58 -17.80
C ALA A 412 2.77 20.32 -17.11
N LEU A 413 3.53 21.39 -16.83
CA LEU A 413 4.82 21.27 -16.15
C LEU A 413 4.68 20.81 -14.69
N HIS A 414 3.63 21.26 -13.99
CA HIS A 414 3.35 20.80 -12.63
C HIS A 414 3.05 19.30 -12.59
N ILE A 415 2.15 18.83 -13.46
CA ILE A 415 1.73 17.43 -13.44
C ILE A 415 2.85 16.50 -13.96
N ALA A 416 3.59 16.89 -15.00
CA ALA A 416 4.77 16.13 -15.45
C ALA A 416 5.84 16.02 -14.34
N SER A 417 6.03 17.11 -13.57
CA SER A 417 6.97 17.12 -12.44
C SER A 417 6.46 16.28 -11.27
N LEU A 418 5.14 16.25 -11.04
CA LEU A 418 4.52 15.45 -9.98
C LEU A 418 4.59 13.95 -10.28
N GLU A 419 4.42 13.55 -11.54
CA GLU A 419 4.47 12.14 -11.97
C GLU A 419 5.90 11.66 -12.30
N GLY A 420 6.85 12.59 -12.43
CA GLY A 420 8.27 12.27 -12.59
C GLY A 420 8.74 12.06 -14.02
N HIS A 421 7.97 12.51 -15.02
CA HIS A 421 8.27 12.35 -16.44
C HIS A 421 9.34 13.36 -16.90
N LEU A 422 10.61 13.04 -16.63
CA LEU A 422 11.76 13.94 -16.87
C LEU A 422 11.89 14.40 -18.33
N ASP A 423 11.62 13.52 -19.28
CA ASP A 423 11.69 13.80 -20.71
C ASP A 423 10.60 14.78 -21.16
N ILE A 424 9.40 14.68 -20.60
CA ILE A 424 8.32 15.65 -20.76
C ILE A 424 8.68 16.98 -20.11
N VAL A 425 9.19 16.95 -18.86
CA VAL A 425 9.66 18.17 -18.17
C VAL A 425 10.70 18.89 -19.00
N LYS A 426 11.72 18.18 -19.51
CA LYS A 426 12.74 18.74 -20.41
C LYS A 426 12.12 19.37 -21.66
N SER A 427 11.15 18.71 -22.27
CA SER A 427 10.49 19.20 -23.49
C SER A 427 9.68 20.47 -23.22
N LEU A 428 8.87 20.49 -22.16
CA LEU A 428 8.10 21.67 -21.76
C LEU A 428 8.98 22.87 -21.42
N VAL A 429 10.10 22.64 -20.72
CA VAL A 429 11.04 23.72 -20.34
C VAL A 429 11.75 24.31 -21.56
N ARG A 430 12.19 23.47 -22.52
CA ARG A 430 12.79 23.95 -23.78
C ARG A 430 11.84 24.85 -24.57
N GLU A 431 10.55 24.55 -24.53
CA GLU A 431 9.50 25.29 -25.23
C GLU A 431 8.96 26.49 -24.42
N GLY A 432 9.61 26.83 -23.29
CA GLY A 432 9.37 28.07 -22.56
C GLY A 432 8.37 27.99 -21.41
N ALA A 433 8.07 26.79 -20.89
CA ALA A 433 7.24 26.65 -19.69
C ALA A 433 7.86 27.36 -18.46
N GLN A 434 7.04 28.09 -17.70
CA GLN A 434 7.46 28.86 -16.54
C GLN A 434 7.80 27.95 -15.35
N LEU A 435 9.09 27.88 -15.01
CA LEU A 435 9.62 27.04 -13.92
C LEU A 435 9.04 27.35 -12.54
N ASP A 436 8.75 28.63 -12.27
CA ASP A 436 8.33 29.13 -10.96
C ASP A 436 6.84 29.52 -10.90
N LYS A 437 6.07 29.15 -11.94
CA LYS A 437 4.63 29.37 -11.90
C LYS A 437 4.03 28.59 -10.76
N CYS A 438 3.17 29.25 -10.00
CA CYS A 438 2.50 28.67 -8.86
C CYS A 438 1.07 28.25 -9.21
N ASP A 439 0.67 27.08 -8.72
CA ASP A 439 -0.73 26.69 -8.66
C ASP A 439 -1.51 27.55 -7.64
N LYS A 440 -2.82 27.34 -7.52
CA LYS A 440 -3.68 28.03 -6.53
C LYS A 440 -3.31 27.72 -5.08
N LYS A 441 -2.50 26.70 -4.81
CA LYS A 441 -1.96 26.42 -3.47
C LYS A 441 -0.58 27.05 -3.25
N GLY A 442 -0.02 27.74 -4.25
CA GLY A 442 1.32 28.33 -4.19
C GLY A 442 2.45 27.33 -4.47
N ARG A 443 2.14 26.13 -4.96
CA ARG A 443 3.13 25.10 -5.25
C ARG A 443 3.71 25.33 -6.64
N THR A 444 5.03 25.21 -6.76
CA THR A 444 5.75 25.20 -8.04
C THR A 444 5.91 23.77 -8.57
N PRO A 445 6.23 23.58 -9.87
CA PRO A 445 6.62 22.28 -10.43
C PRO A 445 7.74 21.60 -9.64
N LEU A 446 8.74 22.37 -9.18
CA LEU A 446 9.83 21.88 -8.34
C LEU A 446 9.32 21.33 -6.99
N SER A 447 8.33 21.99 -6.39
CA SER A 447 7.67 21.52 -5.16
C SER A 447 6.92 20.21 -5.39
N CYS A 448 6.25 20.06 -6.53
CA CYS A 448 5.58 18.82 -6.93
C CYS A 448 6.57 17.65 -7.07
N ALA A 449 7.67 17.83 -7.79
CA ALA A 449 8.71 16.80 -7.94
C ALA A 449 9.35 16.43 -6.59
N SER A 450 9.64 17.43 -5.77
CA SER A 450 10.22 17.24 -4.43
C SER A 450 9.27 16.52 -3.48
N GLN A 451 7.96 16.73 -3.60
CA GLN A 451 6.95 16.04 -2.80
C GLN A 451 6.89 14.54 -3.10
N LYS A 452 7.06 14.16 -4.37
CA LYS A 452 6.92 12.78 -4.85
C LYS A 452 8.23 11.99 -4.91
N GLY A 453 9.37 12.67 -4.76
CA GLY A 453 10.67 12.00 -4.65
C GLY A 453 11.42 11.86 -5.98
N HIS A 454 11.06 12.65 -7.00
CA HIS A 454 11.66 12.57 -8.33
C HIS A 454 12.97 13.38 -8.39
N LEU A 455 14.06 12.79 -7.88
CA LEU A 455 15.37 13.46 -7.80
C LEU A 455 15.84 14.00 -9.15
N GLU A 456 15.77 13.21 -10.23
CA GLU A 456 16.27 13.64 -11.54
C GLU A 456 15.52 14.87 -12.09
N VAL A 457 14.20 14.96 -11.83
CA VAL A 457 13.39 16.13 -12.18
C VAL A 457 13.77 17.33 -11.32
N VAL A 458 13.97 17.13 -10.01
CA VAL A 458 14.45 18.17 -9.10
C VAL A 458 15.81 18.71 -9.55
N GLU A 459 16.76 17.83 -9.86
CA GLU A 459 18.09 18.22 -10.31
C GLU A 459 18.04 19.01 -11.60
N PHE A 460 17.24 18.56 -12.57
CA PHE A 460 17.04 19.27 -13.84
C PHE A 460 16.43 20.67 -13.62
N LEU A 461 15.30 20.77 -12.93
CA LEU A 461 14.61 22.06 -12.71
C LEU A 461 15.48 23.06 -11.95
N VAL A 462 16.22 22.62 -10.93
CA VAL A 462 17.14 23.49 -10.19
C VAL A 462 18.31 23.95 -11.05
N ASN A 463 18.85 23.07 -11.91
CA ASN A 463 19.93 23.44 -12.82
C ASN A 463 19.45 24.43 -13.92
N GLU A 464 18.18 24.37 -14.33
CA GLU A 464 17.55 25.34 -15.23
C GLU A 464 17.13 26.64 -14.53
N GLY A 465 17.33 26.77 -13.22
CA GLY A 465 17.15 28.01 -12.46
C GLY A 465 15.83 28.14 -11.70
N ALA A 466 15.11 27.04 -11.44
CA ALA A 466 13.91 27.07 -10.60
C ALA A 466 14.21 27.52 -9.16
N GLY A 467 13.35 28.39 -8.62
CA GLY A 467 13.50 28.97 -7.28
C GLY A 467 13.28 27.96 -6.15
N ILE A 468 14.35 27.59 -5.44
CA ILE A 468 14.29 26.63 -4.33
C ILE A 468 13.61 27.18 -3.05
N GLU A 469 13.53 28.51 -2.90
CA GLU A 469 12.98 29.17 -1.70
C GLU A 469 11.52 29.62 -1.85
N ILE A 470 10.89 29.33 -2.99
CA ILE A 470 9.47 29.65 -3.19
C ILE A 470 8.63 28.80 -2.25
N CYS A 471 7.75 29.47 -1.50
CA CYS A 471 6.88 28.84 -0.52
C CYS A 471 5.43 28.77 -1.01
N ASP A 472 4.77 27.68 -0.68
CA ASP A 472 3.33 27.55 -0.89
C ASP A 472 2.52 28.33 0.15
N LYS A 473 1.18 28.23 0.08
CA LYS A 473 0.27 28.92 1.01
C LYS A 473 0.43 28.52 2.48
N ASP A 474 1.04 27.37 2.77
CA ASP A 474 1.36 26.91 4.12
C ASP A 474 2.75 27.39 4.59
N GLY A 475 3.44 28.18 3.75
CA GLY A 475 4.81 28.63 4.00
C GLY A 475 5.85 27.53 3.77
N LEU A 476 5.49 26.43 3.10
CA LEU A 476 6.39 25.30 2.89
C LEU A 476 7.21 25.50 1.62
N THR A 477 8.54 25.47 1.77
CA THR A 477 9.48 25.41 0.64
C THR A 477 9.64 23.97 0.12
N VAL A 478 10.35 23.81 -1.00
CA VAL A 478 10.64 22.48 -1.57
C VAL A 478 11.43 21.60 -0.60
N LEU A 479 12.32 22.20 0.21
CA LEU A 479 13.06 21.51 1.28
C LEU A 479 12.13 21.01 2.40
N HIS A 480 11.13 21.80 2.79
CA HIS A 480 10.12 21.36 3.76
C HIS A 480 9.34 20.15 3.24
N ARG A 481 8.91 20.18 1.99
CA ARG A 481 8.14 19.09 1.35
C ARG A 481 8.97 17.81 1.24
N ALA A 482 10.22 17.90 0.76
CA ALA A 482 11.14 16.77 0.68
C ALA A 482 11.45 16.17 2.07
N SER A 483 11.65 17.03 3.07
CA SER A 483 11.94 16.61 4.45
C SER A 483 10.75 15.91 5.09
N PHE A 484 9.55 16.48 4.96
CA PHE A 484 8.30 15.89 5.47
C PHE A 484 7.96 14.55 4.81
N LYS A 485 8.31 14.36 3.54
CA LYS A 485 8.00 13.16 2.76
C LYS A 485 9.10 12.09 2.78
N GLY A 486 10.26 12.40 3.34
CA GLY A 486 11.29 11.38 3.57
C GLY A 486 12.30 11.21 2.45
N HIS A 487 12.42 12.18 1.54
CA HIS A 487 13.27 12.06 0.36
C HIS A 487 14.69 12.56 0.65
N LEU A 488 15.50 11.72 1.32
CA LEU A 488 16.84 12.08 1.81
C LEU A 488 17.78 12.59 0.72
N ASP A 489 17.78 11.98 -0.47
CA ASP A 489 18.70 12.36 -1.54
C ASP A 489 18.34 13.73 -2.14
N ILE A 490 17.04 14.03 -2.26
CA ILE A 490 16.55 15.37 -2.61
C ILE A 490 16.95 16.38 -1.53
N VAL A 491 16.79 16.03 -0.25
CA VAL A 491 17.23 16.92 0.85
C VAL A 491 18.72 17.21 0.77
N LYS A 492 19.57 16.19 0.58
CA LYS A 492 21.02 16.38 0.41
C LYS A 492 21.34 17.28 -0.78
N TYR A 493 20.67 17.05 -1.91
CA TYR A 493 20.85 17.84 -3.12
C TYR A 493 20.45 19.31 -2.90
N LEU A 494 19.25 19.59 -2.38
CA LEU A 494 18.76 20.94 -2.09
C LEU A 494 19.66 21.68 -1.10
N VAL A 495 20.14 20.99 -0.05
CA VAL A 495 21.10 21.54 0.91
C VAL A 495 22.42 21.88 0.23
N SER A 496 22.90 21.05 -0.70
CA SER A 496 24.11 21.34 -1.48
C SER A 496 23.96 22.55 -2.40
N LYS A 497 22.72 22.84 -2.84
CA LYS A 497 22.36 24.00 -3.67
C LYS A 497 22.03 25.26 -2.85
N GLY A 498 22.22 25.21 -1.53
CA GLY A 498 22.14 26.37 -0.65
C GLY A 498 20.77 26.62 -0.03
N ALA A 499 19.86 25.64 -0.03
CA ALA A 499 18.54 25.79 0.60
C ALA A 499 18.63 26.24 2.08
N ASP A 500 17.71 27.12 2.50
CA ASP A 500 17.65 27.62 3.87
C ASP A 500 17.07 26.55 4.81
N LEU A 501 17.93 26.08 5.72
CA LEU A 501 17.61 25.05 6.70
C LEU A 501 16.74 25.58 7.86
N ARG A 502 16.75 26.90 8.07
CA ARG A 502 16.08 27.57 9.20
C ARG A 502 14.79 28.27 8.81
N ARG A 503 14.43 28.23 7.52
CA ARG A 503 13.16 28.78 7.04
C ARG A 503 12.02 28.13 7.82
N LEU A 504 11.09 28.94 8.29
CA LEU A 504 9.93 28.47 9.06
C LEU A 504 8.70 28.42 8.14
N SER A 505 7.92 27.35 8.26
CA SER A 505 6.55 27.31 7.75
C SER A 505 5.63 28.23 8.53
N ASN A 506 4.38 28.40 8.08
CA ASN A 506 3.37 29.18 8.80
C ASN A 506 3.06 28.62 10.21
N ASP A 507 3.28 27.31 10.41
CA ASP A 507 3.15 26.64 11.71
C ASP A 507 4.43 26.77 12.57
N ASN A 508 5.37 27.66 12.22
CA ASN A 508 6.67 27.83 12.87
C ASN A 508 7.51 26.54 12.93
N ARG A 509 7.43 25.70 11.89
CA ARG A 509 8.21 24.46 11.80
C ARG A 509 9.34 24.60 10.79
N THR A 510 10.55 24.18 11.18
CA THR A 510 11.69 24.03 10.27
C THR A 510 11.56 22.75 9.42
N PRO A 511 12.31 22.63 8.30
CA PRO A 511 12.38 21.39 7.54
C PRO A 511 12.80 20.19 8.40
N SER A 512 13.77 20.38 9.31
CA SER A 512 14.21 19.36 10.25
C SER A 512 13.07 18.90 11.18
N ARG A 513 12.23 19.83 11.67
CA ARG A 513 11.09 19.48 12.52
C ARG A 513 10.00 18.74 11.74
N LEU A 514 9.80 19.09 10.46
CA LEU A 514 8.88 18.35 9.60
C LEU A 514 9.39 16.95 9.26
N ALA A 515 10.69 16.76 9.06
CA ALA A 515 11.28 15.42 8.91
C ALA A 515 11.01 14.55 10.15
N PHE A 516 11.18 15.11 11.36
CA PHE A 516 10.84 14.43 12.60
C PHE A 516 9.35 14.06 12.65
N ASN A 517 8.45 14.99 12.33
CA ASN A 517 7.01 14.73 12.32
C ASN A 517 6.59 13.68 11.27
N GLY A 518 7.31 13.60 10.15
CA GLY A 518 7.13 12.55 9.13
C GLY A 518 7.75 11.19 9.51
N GLY A 519 8.46 11.10 10.63
CA GLY A 519 9.15 9.88 11.08
C GLY A 519 10.52 9.65 10.41
N HIS A 520 11.06 10.65 9.73
CA HIS A 520 12.29 10.55 8.93
C HIS A 520 13.53 10.98 9.73
N MET A 521 13.90 10.20 10.75
CA MET A 521 15.00 10.52 11.67
C MET A 521 16.36 10.74 10.98
N GLY A 522 16.67 9.99 9.92
CA GLY A 522 17.92 10.17 9.18
C GLY A 522 18.03 11.54 8.49
N ILE A 523 16.91 12.11 8.04
CA ILE A 523 16.85 13.46 7.48
C ILE A 523 16.93 14.51 8.59
N HIS A 524 16.22 14.28 9.69
CA HIS A 524 16.25 15.14 10.87
C HIS A 524 17.69 15.32 11.38
N ASP A 525 18.40 14.20 11.60
CA ASP A 525 19.77 14.19 12.09
C ASP A 525 20.73 14.85 11.09
N PHE A 526 20.55 14.58 9.78
CA PHE A 526 21.35 15.19 8.72
C PHE A 526 21.19 16.71 8.66
N LEU A 527 19.95 17.22 8.73
CA LEU A 527 19.69 18.66 8.70
C LEU A 527 20.26 19.36 9.94
N LEU A 528 20.14 18.74 11.13
CA LEU A 528 20.75 19.28 12.35
C LEU A 528 22.29 19.33 12.28
N ASP A 529 22.93 18.30 11.73
CA ASP A 529 24.39 18.29 11.50
C ASP A 529 24.83 19.43 10.55
N LYS A 530 24.06 19.66 9.48
CA LYS A 530 24.32 20.74 8.52
C LYS A 530 24.05 22.13 9.09
N GLU A 531 23.07 22.27 9.98
CA GLU A 531 22.84 23.50 10.73
C GLU A 531 23.98 23.78 11.71
N ALA A 532 24.49 22.76 12.41
CA ALA A 532 25.61 22.91 13.35
C ALA A 532 26.92 23.27 12.64
N THR A 533 27.19 22.70 11.47
CA THR A 533 28.40 22.99 10.68
C THR A 533 28.39 24.36 10.00
N LYS A 534 27.22 24.95 9.69
CA LYS A 534 27.14 26.37 9.24
C LYS A 534 27.48 27.37 10.35
N ILE A 535 27.31 27.00 11.61
CA ILE A 535 27.76 27.80 12.78
C ILE A 535 29.29 27.67 12.97
N VAL A 536 29.91 26.62 12.41
CA VAL A 536 31.31 26.24 12.63
C VAL A 536 32.07 26.05 11.29
N LYS A 537 32.42 27.15 10.63
CA LYS A 537 33.53 27.25 9.65
C LYS A 537 34.22 28.62 9.82
N PRO A 538 35.54 28.72 9.55
CA PRO A 538 36.54 28.91 10.61
C PRO A 538 37.24 30.27 10.58
N PHE A 539 37.52 30.84 11.75
CA PHE A 539 38.55 31.86 11.96
C PHE A 539 39.93 31.20 11.76
N ILE A 540 40.38 31.03 10.52
CA ILE A 540 41.78 30.70 10.21
C ILE A 540 42.20 31.54 9.00
N GLY A 541 42.82 32.68 9.28
CA GLY A 541 43.86 33.25 8.43
C GLY A 541 45.20 32.93 9.10
N ILE A 542 45.90 31.93 8.60
CA ILE A 542 47.32 31.69 8.90
C ILE A 542 48.06 32.08 7.62
N GLU A 543 48.77 33.20 7.65
CA GLU A 543 49.98 33.36 6.83
C GLU A 543 51.16 32.88 7.68
N GLU A 544 51.90 31.95 7.12
CA GLU A 544 53.19 31.46 7.58
C GLU A 544 54.17 32.64 7.61
N ASP A 545 54.67 32.99 8.80
CA ASP A 545 56.08 33.31 9.07
C ASP A 545 56.23 33.72 10.54
N HIS A 546 57.35 33.34 11.15
CA HIS A 546 57.76 33.55 12.56
C HIS A 546 57.41 32.44 13.56
N TYR A 547 57.97 31.25 13.34
CA TYR A 547 58.06 30.19 14.35
C TYR A 547 59.28 30.29 15.29
N ASP A 548 60.09 31.38 15.26
CA ASP A 548 61.35 31.45 16.03
C ASP A 548 61.49 32.59 17.05
N TYR A 549 60.45 33.41 17.32
CA TYR A 549 60.57 34.51 18.30
C TYR A 549 59.78 34.33 19.61
N LEU A 550 58.76 33.45 19.66
CA LEU A 550 57.94 33.26 20.88
C LEU A 550 58.19 31.93 21.61
N ARG A 551 59.36 31.32 21.39
CA ARG A 551 59.91 30.25 22.25
C ARG A 551 60.68 30.79 23.45
N SER A 552 60.91 32.11 23.52
CA SER A 552 61.39 32.78 24.72
C SER A 552 60.24 33.47 25.44
N THR A 553 60.22 33.35 26.76
CA THR A 553 59.37 34.09 27.72
C THR A 553 58.10 33.38 28.21
N PHE A 554 58.27 32.27 28.93
CA PHE A 554 57.33 31.64 29.88
C PHE A 554 56.60 30.39 29.38
N GLY A 555 57.02 29.25 29.94
CA GLY A 555 56.41 27.94 29.76
C GLY A 555 55.18 27.72 30.64
N SER A 556 54.49 26.62 30.31
CA SER A 556 53.50 25.90 31.11
C SER A 556 52.35 26.72 31.72
N LYS A 557 51.13 26.62 31.15
CA LYS A 557 49.88 26.57 31.93
C LYS A 557 48.64 26.22 31.10
N ALA A 558 47.72 25.57 31.80
CA ALA A 558 46.46 25.01 31.35
C ALA A 558 45.44 26.06 30.87
N LEU A 559 44.56 25.62 29.98
CA LEU A 559 43.35 26.32 29.50
C LEU A 559 42.31 26.47 30.63
N PRO A 560 41.71 27.66 30.83
CA PRO A 560 40.49 27.83 31.62
C PRO A 560 39.22 27.69 30.76
N SER A 561 38.20 27.06 31.35
CA SER A 561 36.82 26.97 30.88
C SER A 561 36.02 28.23 31.26
N LEU A 562 35.24 28.76 30.31
CA LEU A 562 34.32 29.88 30.53
C LEU A 562 32.91 29.48 30.07
N MET A 563 31.96 29.49 31.01
CA MET A 563 30.51 29.48 30.80
C MET A 563 30.00 30.92 30.63
N PRO A 564 29.07 31.22 29.70
CA PRO A 564 28.45 32.54 29.58
C PRO A 564 27.23 32.75 30.51
N ARG A 565 27.09 33.99 30.98
CA ARG A 565 25.90 34.56 31.66
C ARG A 565 24.81 34.96 30.65
N PRO A 566 23.51 34.99 31.04
CA PRO A 566 22.42 35.49 30.19
C PRO A 566 22.23 37.02 30.32
N TYR A 567 22.01 37.69 29.18
CA TYR A 567 21.56 39.09 29.07
C TYR A 567 20.09 39.14 28.61
N SER A 568 19.32 40.00 29.28
CA SER A 568 17.92 40.36 28.99
C SER A 568 17.80 41.34 27.79
N PRO A 569 16.61 41.48 27.18
CA PRO A 569 16.40 42.26 25.94
C PRO A 569 16.14 43.76 26.18
N PRO A 570 16.24 44.62 25.14
CA PRO A 570 16.07 46.06 25.28
C PRO A 570 14.58 46.46 25.24
N TYR A 571 14.19 47.37 26.13
CA TYR A 571 12.98 48.18 25.97
C TYR A 571 13.27 49.60 26.46
N ASP A 572 12.91 50.58 25.64
CA ASP A 572 13.00 52.01 25.90
C ASP A 572 11.73 52.49 26.62
N PRO A 573 11.85 53.28 27.70
CA PRO A 573 10.78 54.13 28.14
C PRO A 573 11.25 55.59 28.21
N SER A 574 10.75 56.42 27.29
CA SER A 574 10.57 57.84 27.57
C SER A 574 9.49 58.00 28.66
N LEU A 575 9.87 57.80 29.92
CA LEU A 575 9.19 58.28 31.14
C LEU A 575 10.19 58.14 32.31
N THR A 576 11.01 59.17 32.49
CA THR A 576 11.97 59.34 33.60
C THR A 576 11.31 59.84 34.88
N SER A 577 11.67 59.27 36.04
CA SER A 577 12.20 59.99 37.23
C SER A 577 12.48 58.98 38.38
N PRO A 578 13.45 59.23 39.29
CA PRO A 578 14.59 58.33 39.47
C PRO A 578 14.75 57.73 40.89
N GLN A 579 15.47 56.60 40.98
CA GLN A 579 16.64 56.34 41.85
C GLN A 579 16.92 54.80 42.00
N ASP A 580 18.16 54.40 41.70
CA ASP A 580 19.06 53.37 42.32
C ASP A 580 18.45 52.06 42.91
N SER A 581 18.95 50.82 42.79
CA SER A 581 20.28 50.21 42.52
C SER A 581 20.16 48.65 42.53
N SER A 582 21.12 47.95 41.88
CA SER A 582 21.55 46.52 41.98
C SER A 582 20.67 45.43 42.67
N SER A 583 20.30 44.36 41.96
CA SER A 583 19.76 43.12 42.57
C SER A 583 20.82 41.99 42.67
N SER A 584 21.43 41.84 43.85
CA SER A 584 22.23 40.66 44.25
C SER A 584 21.33 39.55 44.80
N SER A 585 21.67 38.28 44.57
CA SER A 585 21.05 37.09 45.19
C SER A 585 21.40 36.95 46.67
N ARG A 586 20.93 37.89 47.49
CA ARG A 586 21.10 37.93 48.94
C ARG A 586 19.73 37.83 49.58
N LYS A 587 19.39 36.68 50.17
CA LYS A 587 18.10 36.50 50.88
C LYS A 587 18.34 36.63 52.39
N SER A 588 17.60 37.55 53.02
CA SER A 588 17.48 37.67 54.48
C SER A 588 16.30 36.84 55.00
N ILE A 589 16.39 36.43 56.26
CA ILE A 589 15.46 35.51 56.94
C ILE A 589 13.99 35.93 56.81
N THR A 590 13.10 34.99 56.46
CA THR A 590 11.65 35.15 56.56
C THR A 590 11.20 34.86 58.01
N GLU A 591 10.58 35.85 58.66
CA GLU A 591 10.36 35.90 60.12
C GLU A 591 9.48 34.78 60.72
N GLU A 592 8.87 33.91 59.93
CA GLU A 592 7.93 32.87 60.43
C GLU A 592 8.48 31.43 60.49
N THR A 593 9.67 31.13 59.93
CA THR A 593 10.15 29.72 59.86
C THR A 593 11.62 29.49 60.24
N MET A 594 12.42 30.52 60.49
CA MET A 594 13.85 30.41 60.90
C MET A 594 14.72 29.50 60.01
N ILE A 595 14.39 29.40 58.72
CA ILE A 595 15.13 28.65 57.72
C ILE A 595 15.52 29.60 56.59
N ILE A 596 16.81 29.67 56.25
CA ILE A 596 17.26 30.35 55.04
C ILE A 596 17.21 29.32 53.90
N SER A 597 16.33 29.54 52.92
CA SER A 597 16.20 28.66 51.75
C SER A 597 16.68 29.37 50.48
N LEU A 598 17.64 28.74 49.79
CA LEU A 598 18.03 29.10 48.43
C LEU A 598 17.42 28.05 47.51
N ASP A 599 16.13 28.21 47.22
CA ASP A 599 15.32 27.21 46.50
C ASP A 599 15.88 26.90 45.10
N GLU A 600 16.45 27.91 44.41
CA GLU A 600 17.11 27.73 43.11
C GLU A 600 18.29 26.74 43.14
N TYR A 601 18.92 26.56 44.31
CA TYR A 601 20.09 25.70 44.50
C TYR A 601 19.83 24.52 45.45
N SER A 602 18.57 24.32 45.86
CA SER A 602 18.17 23.29 46.83
C SER A 602 19.01 23.29 48.11
N ILE A 603 19.35 24.48 48.62
CA ILE A 603 20.07 24.67 49.89
C ILE A 603 19.09 25.14 50.96
N LYS A 604 19.10 24.47 52.13
CA LYS A 604 18.32 24.87 53.29
C LYS A 604 19.21 24.97 54.52
N VAL A 605 19.13 26.10 55.22
CA VAL A 605 19.89 26.39 56.45
C VAL A 605 18.90 26.64 57.59
N PRO A 606 18.43 25.60 58.28
CA PRO A 606 17.70 25.74 59.54
C PRO A 606 18.57 26.27 60.68
N LEU A 607 18.10 27.29 61.39
CA LEU A 607 18.77 27.86 62.57
C LEU A 607 18.07 27.42 63.87
N SER A 608 18.84 27.26 64.95
CA SER A 608 18.33 26.87 66.28
C SER A 608 17.62 28.04 66.99
N PRO A 609 16.54 27.81 67.75
CA PRO A 609 15.83 28.85 68.51
C PRO A 609 16.68 29.55 69.60
N ASP A 610 17.83 28.99 69.99
CA ASP A 610 18.73 29.61 70.97
C ASP A 610 19.67 30.66 70.33
N ASP A 611 19.74 30.73 69.00
CA ASP A 611 20.58 31.68 68.24
C ASP A 611 19.74 32.84 67.61
N VAL A 612 18.50 33.02 68.08
CA VAL A 612 17.45 33.91 67.53
C VAL A 612 17.85 35.38 67.43
N ASP A 613 18.52 35.93 68.45
CA ASP A 613 18.94 37.35 68.43
C ASP A 613 20.05 37.62 67.40
N ARG A 614 20.77 36.59 66.95
CA ARG A 614 21.84 36.69 65.95
C ARG A 614 21.35 36.43 64.52
N ALA A 615 20.21 35.76 64.37
CA ALA A 615 19.61 35.37 63.10
C ALA A 615 19.34 36.56 62.17
N LYS A 616 18.90 37.71 62.68
CA LYS A 616 18.45 38.87 61.86
C LYS A 616 19.47 39.43 60.85
N TYR A 617 20.76 39.15 61.02
CA TYR A 617 21.82 39.65 60.15
C TYR A 617 22.55 38.55 59.37
N ILE A 618 22.07 37.31 59.43
CA ILE A 618 22.68 36.17 58.77
C ILE A 618 22.17 36.07 57.33
N THR A 619 23.11 35.96 56.38
CA THR A 619 22.79 35.75 54.96
C THR A 619 23.57 34.56 54.41
N ALA A 620 22.93 33.82 53.50
CA ALA A 620 23.52 32.69 52.78
C ALA A 620 23.55 32.98 51.29
N GLU A 621 24.66 32.65 50.64
CA GLU A 621 24.88 32.83 49.21
C GLU A 621 25.47 31.54 48.61
N ALA A 622 24.89 31.09 47.50
CA ALA A 622 25.42 29.96 46.74
C ALA A 622 26.52 30.44 45.80
N LEU A 623 27.72 29.86 45.91
CA LEU A 623 28.86 30.15 45.05
C LEU A 623 28.87 29.17 43.89
N THR A 624 28.52 29.65 42.69
CA THR A 624 28.42 28.82 41.48
C THR A 624 29.74 28.74 40.69
N THR A 625 30.69 29.63 40.98
CA THR A 625 32.00 29.70 40.32
C THR A 625 33.09 29.20 41.24
N ILE A 626 33.82 28.16 40.81
CA ILE A 626 34.92 27.57 41.58
C ILE A 626 36.11 28.56 41.59
N PRO A 627 36.62 28.95 42.77
CA PRO A 627 37.74 29.87 42.88
C PRO A 627 39.02 29.23 42.29
N PRO A 628 39.80 29.96 41.48
CA PRO A 628 40.99 29.42 40.82
C PRO A 628 42.13 29.06 41.79
N ASP A 629 42.06 29.57 43.02
CA ASP A 629 42.95 29.31 44.15
C ASP A 629 42.59 28.01 44.93
N LEU A 630 41.44 27.40 44.66
CA LEU A 630 41.06 26.10 45.24
C LEU A 630 41.75 24.95 44.51
N ASN A 631 42.90 24.52 45.01
CA ASN A 631 43.67 23.40 44.45
C ASN A 631 43.19 22.05 44.99
N LEU A 632 42.62 21.21 44.13
CA LEU A 632 42.15 19.86 44.45
C LEU A 632 43.23 18.81 44.22
N ASN A 633 43.23 17.74 45.04
CA ASN A 633 44.04 16.57 44.74
C ASN A 633 43.46 15.79 43.53
N LYS A 634 44.28 14.96 42.86
CA LYS A 634 43.88 14.23 41.65
C LYS A 634 42.61 13.36 41.81
N ASP A 635 42.31 12.94 43.04
CA ASP A 635 41.20 12.02 43.36
C ASP A 635 40.02 12.74 44.07
N GLU A 636 40.00 14.07 44.05
CA GLU A 636 38.98 14.92 44.68
C GLU A 636 38.12 15.62 43.63
N VAL A 637 36.79 15.49 43.74
CA VAL A 637 35.84 16.08 42.79
C VAL A 637 34.77 16.88 43.53
N ILE A 638 34.47 18.08 43.03
CA ILE A 638 33.40 18.93 43.56
C ILE A 638 32.05 18.36 43.11
N ILE A 639 31.18 18.08 44.07
CA ILE A 639 29.89 17.39 43.83
C ILE A 639 28.68 18.28 44.14
N SER A 640 28.91 19.49 44.63
CA SER A 640 27.86 20.47 44.94
C SER A 640 28.38 21.90 44.83
N VAL A 641 27.46 22.87 44.81
CA VAL A 641 27.76 24.31 44.79
C VAL A 641 28.43 24.73 46.10
N GLY A 642 29.29 25.75 46.05
CA GLY A 642 29.87 26.34 47.25
C GLY A 642 28.83 27.12 48.05
N LEU A 643 29.07 27.30 49.34
CA LEU A 643 28.18 28.04 50.23
C LEU A 643 28.98 29.09 51.00
N LYS A 644 28.57 30.34 50.90
CA LYS A 644 29.07 31.44 51.71
C LYS A 644 28.01 31.88 52.70
N LEU A 645 28.40 31.92 53.96
CA LEU A 645 27.54 32.43 55.02
C LEU A 645 28.18 33.68 55.65
N SER A 646 27.38 34.72 55.91
CA SER A 646 27.82 36.01 56.46
C SER A 646 27.00 36.42 57.68
N PRO A 647 27.57 37.14 58.67
CA PRO A 647 28.93 37.71 58.69
C PRO A 647 30.00 36.66 59.05
N PRO A 648 31.23 36.80 58.51
CA PRO A 648 32.27 35.80 58.67
C PRO A 648 32.85 35.74 60.09
N GLY A 649 33.23 34.55 60.55
CA GLY A 649 33.90 34.34 61.84
C GLY A 649 32.99 34.27 63.08
N LEU A 650 31.67 34.42 62.91
CA LEU A 650 30.72 34.26 64.01
C LEU A 650 30.56 32.76 64.38
N GLN A 651 30.69 32.42 65.67
CA GLN A 651 30.57 31.05 66.20
C GLN A 651 29.19 30.81 66.82
N PHE A 652 28.62 29.64 66.55
CA PHE A 652 27.32 29.22 67.09
C PHE A 652 27.47 28.48 68.42
N LYS A 653 26.49 28.64 69.32
CA LYS A 653 26.43 27.83 70.54
C LYS A 653 26.03 26.39 70.25
N THR A 654 25.13 26.19 69.28
CA THR A 654 24.70 24.89 68.77
C THR A 654 25.02 24.80 67.27
N PRO A 655 25.63 23.71 66.77
CA PRO A 655 25.95 23.57 65.35
C PRO A 655 24.72 23.73 64.46
N VAL A 656 24.84 24.53 63.40
CA VAL A 656 23.80 24.78 62.41
C VAL A 656 23.78 23.68 61.36
N GLU A 657 22.58 23.18 61.08
CA GLU A 657 22.37 22.17 60.05
C GLU A 657 22.17 22.84 58.68
N VAL A 658 22.83 22.31 57.66
CA VAL A 658 22.72 22.77 56.28
C VAL A 658 22.51 21.58 55.37
N THR A 659 21.36 21.55 54.69
CA THR A 659 21.06 20.52 53.69
C THR A 659 21.34 21.04 52.30
N VAL A 660 22.16 20.31 51.53
CA VAL A 660 22.57 20.67 50.17
C VAL A 660 22.37 19.48 49.24
N SER A 661 21.72 19.69 48.10
CA SER A 661 21.61 18.66 47.07
C SER A 661 22.95 18.48 46.33
N HIS A 662 23.28 17.25 45.94
CA HIS A 662 24.50 16.95 45.18
C HIS A 662 24.18 16.19 43.90
N SER A 663 25.09 16.26 42.94
CA SER A 663 24.96 15.57 41.64
C SER A 663 25.53 14.15 41.62
N ALA A 664 26.20 13.72 42.70
CA ALA A 664 26.77 12.37 42.82
C ALA A 664 25.69 11.29 43.11
N ILE A 665 25.91 10.04 42.69
CA ILE A 665 25.04 8.90 43.01
C ILE A 665 25.82 7.91 43.88
N PHE A 666 25.47 7.81 45.16
CA PHE A 666 26.14 6.90 46.09
C PHE A 666 25.40 5.56 46.19
N THR A 667 26.08 4.46 45.87
CA THR A 667 25.55 3.10 46.00
C THR A 667 25.55 2.59 47.44
N ASN A 668 26.47 3.08 48.28
CA ASN A 668 26.48 2.85 49.72
C ASN A 668 26.91 4.15 50.46
N PRO A 669 25.96 5.04 50.78
CA PRO A 669 26.24 6.38 51.31
C PRO A 669 27.05 6.37 52.62
N ASP A 670 26.84 5.38 53.48
CA ASP A 670 27.48 5.27 54.80
C ASP A 670 29.00 5.02 54.74
N LYS A 671 29.53 4.66 53.56
CA LYS A 671 30.95 4.42 53.31
C LYS A 671 31.62 5.50 52.46
N ALA A 672 30.92 6.59 52.14
CA ALA A 672 31.46 7.67 51.31
C ALA A 672 32.40 8.57 52.12
N GLU A 673 33.63 8.78 51.62
CA GLU A 673 34.59 9.72 52.20
C GLU A 673 34.37 11.12 51.61
N ILE A 674 33.99 12.08 52.44
CA ILE A 674 33.79 13.49 52.06
C ILE A 674 34.86 14.35 52.72
N VAL A 675 35.32 15.38 52.00
CA VAL A 675 36.27 16.38 52.49
C VAL A 675 35.75 17.78 52.22
N LEU A 676 35.85 18.64 53.22
CA LEU A 676 35.36 19.99 53.15
C LEU A 676 36.55 20.94 53.02
N TYR A 677 36.46 21.89 52.10
CA TYR A 677 37.40 22.98 52.02
C TYR A 677 36.72 24.23 52.57
N THR A 678 37.37 24.90 53.51
CA THR A 678 36.86 26.11 54.14
C THR A 678 37.84 27.26 53.98
N ARG A 679 37.33 28.46 53.74
CA ARG A 679 38.13 29.68 53.67
C ARG A 679 37.53 30.72 54.60
N ARG A 680 38.38 31.30 55.44
CA ARG A 680 38.01 32.47 56.24
C ARG A 680 38.01 33.68 55.33
N THR A 681 37.03 34.54 55.47
CA THR A 681 36.74 35.62 54.51
C THR A 681 37.82 36.70 54.39
N GLU A 682 38.83 36.69 55.26
CA GLU A 682 40.00 37.58 55.23
C GLU A 682 41.32 36.86 54.84
N SER A 683 41.25 35.58 54.44
CA SER A 683 42.40 34.75 54.07
C SER A 683 42.27 34.28 52.62
N ASP A 684 43.36 34.37 51.86
CA ASP A 684 43.40 33.93 50.46
C ASP A 684 43.66 32.40 50.31
N GLU A 685 43.85 31.68 51.42
CA GLU A 685 44.13 30.24 51.40
C GLU A 685 42.96 29.38 51.93
N PHE A 686 42.66 28.28 51.21
CA PHE A 686 41.68 27.28 51.61
C PHE A 686 42.29 26.24 52.57
N SER A 687 41.58 25.95 53.66
CA SER A 687 41.92 24.90 54.62
C SER A 687 41.11 23.63 54.33
N ARG A 688 41.80 22.49 54.22
CA ARG A 688 41.20 21.17 53.98
C ARG A 688 40.84 20.48 55.30
N ILE A 689 39.58 20.08 55.46
CA ILE A 689 39.05 19.44 56.67
C ILE A 689 38.43 18.09 56.32
N VAL A 690 38.83 17.04 57.03
CA VAL A 690 38.16 15.73 56.97
C VAL A 690 37.15 15.65 58.11
N PRO A 691 35.83 15.56 57.85
CA PRO A 691 34.82 15.47 58.89
C PRO A 691 35.00 14.19 59.71
N ALA A 692 35.13 14.31 61.04
CA ALA A 692 35.19 13.18 61.97
C ALA A 692 33.91 13.15 62.82
N SER A 693 33.53 11.96 63.30
CA SER A 693 32.31 11.71 64.09
C SER A 693 32.17 12.56 65.36
N ASP A 694 33.29 13.07 65.86
CA ASP A 694 33.51 13.57 67.21
C ASP A 694 34.18 14.96 67.22
N LYS A 695 34.20 15.66 66.08
CA LYS A 695 34.65 17.07 65.97
C LYS A 695 33.60 17.97 65.30
N ALA A 696 33.83 19.28 65.42
CA ALA A 696 32.86 20.35 65.22
C ALA A 696 32.35 20.59 63.79
N ALA A 697 32.84 19.85 62.79
CA ALA A 697 32.27 19.81 61.44
C ALA A 697 31.93 18.35 61.08
N ARG A 698 30.63 18.03 61.06
CA ARG A 698 30.09 16.70 60.72
C ARG A 698 29.34 16.78 59.40
N CYS A 699 29.54 15.80 58.52
CA CYS A 699 28.81 15.67 57.25
C CYS A 699 28.15 14.29 57.19
N VAL A 700 26.85 14.26 56.90
CA VAL A 700 26.09 13.02 56.68
C VAL A 700 25.74 12.95 55.20
N VAL A 701 26.10 11.84 54.57
CA VAL A 701 25.86 11.59 53.15
C VAL A 701 24.58 10.79 53.01
N ALA A 702 23.56 11.38 52.39
CA ALA A 702 22.37 10.66 51.96
C ALA A 702 22.45 10.37 50.45
N LYS A 703 21.51 9.57 49.94
CA LYS A 703 21.52 9.14 48.53
C LYS A 703 21.49 10.31 47.53
N ASN A 704 20.77 11.39 47.85
CA ASN A 704 20.48 12.51 46.95
C ASN A 704 20.81 13.90 47.56
N HIS A 705 21.27 13.96 48.81
CA HIS A 705 21.63 15.22 49.48
C HIS A 705 22.68 14.99 50.57
N LEU A 706 23.39 16.06 50.92
CA LEU A 706 24.34 16.11 52.03
C LEU A 706 23.74 16.95 53.15
N THR A 707 23.94 16.52 54.39
CA THR A 707 23.60 17.29 55.58
C THR A 707 24.88 17.64 56.34
N LEU A 708 25.20 18.93 56.39
CA LEU A 708 26.37 19.47 57.07
C LEU A 708 25.98 20.09 58.40
N TYR A 709 26.80 19.89 59.41
CA TYR A 709 26.69 20.54 60.71
C TYR A 709 27.88 21.49 60.88
N LEU A 710 27.60 22.79 60.96
CA LEU A 710 28.58 23.87 60.97
C LEU A 710 28.54 24.62 62.31
N ASP A 711 29.68 24.77 62.98
CA ASP A 711 29.81 25.47 64.28
C ASP A 711 30.25 26.94 64.13
N HIS A 712 30.67 27.36 62.93
CA HIS A 712 31.08 28.74 62.64
C HIS A 712 30.84 29.16 61.18
N PHE A 713 30.75 30.47 60.97
CA PHE A 713 30.53 31.10 59.67
C PHE A 713 31.83 31.23 58.85
N SER A 714 31.90 30.54 57.71
CA SER A 714 33.01 30.57 56.74
C SER A 714 32.49 30.38 55.30
N GLU A 715 33.36 30.54 54.30
CA GLU A 715 33.10 30.09 52.93
C GLU A 715 33.45 28.62 52.80
N TRP A 716 32.48 27.79 52.42
CA TRP A 716 32.62 26.35 52.34
C TRP A 716 32.48 25.84 50.90
N TRP A 717 33.38 24.95 50.52
CA TRP A 717 33.33 24.15 49.31
C TRP A 717 33.29 22.68 49.69
N ILE A 718 32.29 21.96 49.19
CA ILE A 718 31.98 20.60 49.62
C ILE A 718 32.47 19.62 48.55
N ILE A 719 33.46 18.80 48.89
CA ILE A 719 34.24 18.02 47.92
C ILE A 719 34.24 16.54 48.33
N SER A 720 34.03 15.63 47.39
CA SER A 720 34.07 14.19 47.68
C SER A 720 35.41 13.59 47.29
N LEU A 721 35.89 12.64 48.11
CA LEU A 721 37.12 11.87 47.87
C LEU A 721 36.74 10.56 47.20
N ILE A 722 37.13 10.38 45.93
CA ILE A 722 36.66 9.27 45.10
C ILE A 722 37.80 8.28 44.89
N ARG A 723 37.78 7.17 45.64
CA ARG A 723 38.80 6.11 45.52
C ARG A 723 38.44 4.94 44.60
N ARG A 724 37.22 4.87 44.05
CA ARG A 724 36.80 3.82 43.09
C ARG A 724 35.82 4.37 42.06
N TYR A 725 36.11 4.16 40.78
CA TYR A 725 35.33 4.66 39.64
C TYR A 725 34.29 3.66 39.14
N PHE A 726 33.16 4.17 38.68
CA PHE A 726 32.47 3.71 37.48
C PHE A 726 32.20 4.95 36.62
N ILE A 727 32.79 5.03 35.42
CA ILE A 727 32.44 6.07 34.44
C ILE A 727 31.09 5.70 33.84
N GLY A 728 30.02 6.26 34.39
CA GLY A 728 28.65 6.05 33.94
C GLY A 728 28.25 7.04 32.86
N LYS A 729 28.03 6.51 31.65
CA LYS A 729 27.09 6.92 30.58
C LYS A 729 26.76 8.43 30.44
N ARG A 730 27.16 9.04 29.32
CA ARG A 730 26.69 10.37 28.93
C ARG A 730 25.28 10.26 28.34
N LEU A 731 24.27 10.47 29.18
CA LEU A 731 22.87 10.66 28.74
C LEU A 731 22.67 12.12 28.33
N ILE A 732 22.33 12.36 27.05
CA ILE A 732 21.89 13.69 26.60
C ILE A 732 20.36 13.69 26.61
N CYS A 733 19.78 14.45 27.54
CA CYS A 733 18.35 14.75 27.55
C CYS A 733 18.14 16.16 26.99
N THR A 734 17.52 16.27 25.81
CA THR A 734 17.01 17.54 25.29
C THR A 734 15.49 17.52 25.37
N PRO A 735 14.87 18.27 26.30
CA PRO A 735 13.42 18.45 26.28
C PRO A 735 13.07 19.37 25.11
N TYR A 736 12.16 18.92 24.24
CA TYR A 736 11.60 19.79 23.21
C TYR A 736 10.37 20.50 23.79
N VAL A 737 10.52 21.78 24.13
CA VAL A 737 9.41 22.69 24.45
C VAL A 737 9.22 23.63 23.26
N PRO A 738 8.01 23.77 22.68
CA PRO A 738 7.76 24.73 21.61
C PRO A 738 7.96 26.17 22.11
N LEU A 739 8.50 27.05 21.27
CA LEU A 739 8.95 28.41 21.62
C LEU A 739 7.83 29.39 22.05
N SER A 740 6.55 29.02 21.95
CA SER A 740 5.44 29.83 22.47
C SER A 740 4.24 28.95 22.85
N THR A 741 3.84 29.03 24.12
CA THR A 741 2.62 28.43 24.66
C THR A 741 1.79 29.52 25.34
N TYR A 742 0.47 29.48 25.16
CA TYR A 742 -0.45 30.36 25.87
C TYR A 742 -0.62 29.89 27.33
N ARG A 743 -0.94 30.81 28.25
CA ARG A 743 -1.18 30.47 29.66
C ARG A 743 -2.31 29.43 29.78
N ASP A 744 -2.11 28.46 30.68
CA ASP A 744 -3.06 27.42 31.13
C ASP A 744 -3.33 26.23 30.19
N GLU A 745 -2.38 25.86 29.32
CA GLU A 745 -2.42 24.58 28.57
C GLU A 745 -1.44 23.51 29.08
N LEU A 746 -1.93 22.27 29.17
CA LEU A 746 -1.19 21.10 29.68
C LEU A 746 -0.33 20.46 28.58
N ASN A 747 0.99 20.66 28.65
CA ASN A 747 1.93 20.14 27.66
C ASN A 747 2.51 18.78 28.06
N ARG A 748 2.54 17.81 27.13
CA ARG A 748 3.20 16.50 27.33
C ARG A 748 4.63 16.54 26.78
N ILE A 749 5.61 16.30 27.65
CA ILE A 749 7.04 16.26 27.30
C ILE A 749 7.43 14.82 26.96
N TYR A 750 7.99 14.60 25.77
CA TYR A 750 8.54 13.30 25.37
C TYR A 750 10.06 13.27 25.58
N LEU A 751 10.52 12.26 26.30
CA LEU A 751 11.94 12.03 26.61
C LEU A 751 12.43 10.84 25.76
N VAL A 752 13.47 11.03 24.95
CA VAL A 752 14.10 9.95 24.17
C VAL A 752 15.48 9.66 24.76
N ILE A 753 15.73 8.38 25.08
CA ILE A 753 16.98 7.88 25.64
C ILE A 753 17.63 6.93 24.61
N LYS A 754 18.86 7.19 24.18
CA LYS A 754 19.69 6.28 23.36
C LYS A 754 20.96 5.87 24.11
N ASP A 755 21.36 4.60 23.95
CA ASP A 755 22.55 3.98 24.56
C ASP A 755 23.53 3.64 23.43
N ASP A 756 24.59 4.44 23.28
CA ASP A 756 25.68 4.15 22.35
C ASP A 756 26.77 3.39 23.13
N PHE A 757 26.76 2.05 23.14
CA PHE A 757 27.95 1.17 23.27
C PHE A 757 27.50 -0.30 23.44
N CYS A 758 27.48 -1.05 22.33
CA CYS A 758 27.50 -2.51 22.40
C CYS A 758 28.95 -2.99 22.56
N GLY A 759 29.30 -3.47 23.76
CA GLY A 759 30.47 -4.31 24.03
C GLY A 759 31.78 -3.56 24.35
N ILE A 760 32.22 -3.62 25.62
CA ILE A 760 33.61 -3.77 26.11
C ILE A 760 33.55 -3.98 27.64
N LYS A 761 34.39 -4.90 28.17
CA LYS A 761 34.44 -5.36 29.58
C LYS A 761 35.15 -4.37 30.53
N GLU A 762 34.76 -4.43 31.81
CA GLU A 762 35.34 -3.70 32.95
C GLU A 762 36.85 -3.96 33.17
N VAL A 763 37.60 -2.93 33.58
CA VAL A 763 38.99 -3.05 34.06
C VAL A 763 39.15 -2.28 35.38
N TYR A 764 39.72 -2.94 36.38
CA TYR A 764 40.10 -2.35 37.67
C TYR A 764 41.53 -1.77 37.58
N LEU A 765 41.76 -0.59 38.15
CA LEU A 765 43.10 -0.07 38.42
C LEU A 765 43.42 -0.29 39.91
N SER A 766 44.53 -0.99 40.17
CA SER A 766 45.13 -1.27 41.48
C SER A 766 45.88 -0.08 42.06
#